data_AF-A0A3S4GRM6-F1
#
_entry.id   AF-A0A3S4GRM6-F1
#
_cell.length_a   1.000
_cell.length_b   1.000
_cell.length_c   1.000
_cell.angle_alpha   90.00
_cell.angle_beta   90.00
_cell.angle_gamma   90.00
#
_symmetry.space_group_name_H-M   'P 1'
#
loop_
_entity.id
_entity.type
_entity.pdbx_description
1 polymer ?
#
loop_
_entity_poly.entity_id
_entity_poly.type
_entity_poly.pdbx_seq_one_letter_code
_entity_poly.pdbx_strand_id
1 'polypeptide(L)'
;MKIIIAGAGLVGQPVTITGLPGTPLAGQSKSVLAWGTPPAAGTSLTALGGRIAVFDQAITGPSAGKVVARADGKTTLVLRDVTSAQAIGAMIDGVPGQIEVSQIGQTDGFASGEHYWLAQDSTGRFAPTPGRRHRKIYVSGSTAAMSVAMIAAHAGVPASAVTGAWLVARPVYGGSESMAVTHDVFMLLADALWGRGKEGRSDWVRFERGYTYPLIRTTLGNGNSYSGESEIHPLVFEDWGSGPWPVIQAIAWTFSGGYGPKHTIFRNLRSPNAKLQTPSHVIFEGGWYDGGDYLQFDDGDSITLKDLRIVDHHAAAPKDGVTWNGSRDRISGSYASNVRRLAGIGLLVDMNGWAEGYDYNMSGQSPQPPSDRNHGLYWSSNCRHLTLRDNIISRNASCGFQIRCGGYFERNLFLYNNLAFGGDADAYTNFTTLLDSAAFGSGHKTVASYQGALSFGYDLGSKKAVAIGNVIAHDADPANPAERSARMNRGPAYKGQPNTASTVSDWLYNDTQVHNWNGQPSERVDGIAPSVLNDTTIQKYAAAKLGKPAATLADLMAHARREGVSVTDLTRDIIAWTKARFGSPLPAVRTAPAMLIFLPDWRTEGFRWDNRRNWSLFDLPGTHVADSVDLDGNFVRFGTLTASIAALTSKGGILDVTSGKLTVGAITDAAAIRVRESGQIVIPATTQPLDIAADSGLTQIAGVVADLDLEVRGHAEVLLGPDCTVPAGKSLVISGQRPLVGWDGSGNAILTVAGTLEFRAGMMLTVSSAGSKQAYAVTGNDVVGTDFRATLADYEEQAAGTNHRLWLCDVTGLPVVGEPSVLGFSQPAETRVDEKVTVVAIASRGVAPLQRFRSGAVDDGLTEPTVNATVVLRAGARIVTTGFGPGTYDLGGGAGTGVTYVDQGATLPAGVSLTAGKLVLTV
;
A
#
# COMPACT_ATOMS: atom_id res chain seq x y z
N MET A 1 26.91 -21.02 -27.64
CA MET A 1 28.19 -20.56 -28.22
C MET A 1 29.09 -21.79 -28.42
N LYS A 2 29.59 -22.06 -29.64
CA LYS A 2 30.67 -23.04 -29.87
C LYS A 2 31.99 -22.26 -29.78
N ILE A 3 32.80 -22.54 -28.76
CA ILE A 3 34.13 -21.97 -28.63
C ILE A 3 35.12 -23.04 -29.09
N ILE A 4 35.89 -22.75 -30.14
CA ILE A 4 36.97 -23.60 -30.62
C ILE A 4 38.26 -23.03 -30.04
N ILE A 5 38.87 -23.71 -29.07
CA ILE A 5 40.20 -23.39 -28.56
C ILE A 5 41.19 -24.28 -29.32
N ALA A 6 41.95 -23.70 -30.24
CA ALA A 6 43.04 -24.38 -30.92
C ALA A 6 44.33 -24.21 -30.10
N GLY A 7 44.76 -25.25 -29.41
CA GLY A 7 46.02 -25.24 -28.67
C GLY A 7 46.36 -26.61 -28.09
N ALA A 8 47.28 -27.33 -28.73
CA ALA A 8 47.70 -28.70 -28.39
C ALA A 8 48.54 -28.81 -27.09
N GLY A 9 48.38 -27.92 -26.12
CA GLY A 9 49.29 -27.78 -24.97
C GLY A 9 48.66 -27.73 -23.57
N LEU A 10 47.33 -27.80 -23.44
CA LEU A 10 46.64 -27.68 -22.15
C LEU A 10 45.83 -28.95 -21.84
N VAL A 11 46.53 -30.07 -21.61
CA VAL A 11 45.90 -31.28 -21.07
C VAL A 11 46.08 -31.26 -19.55
N GLY A 12 44.98 -31.10 -18.81
CA GLY A 12 44.93 -31.27 -17.34
C GLY A 12 44.93 -30.01 -16.47
N GLN A 13 44.78 -28.80 -17.03
CA GLN A 13 44.65 -27.56 -16.26
C GLN A 13 43.20 -27.04 -16.35
N PRO A 14 42.53 -26.70 -15.23
CA PRO A 14 41.17 -26.17 -15.25
C PRO A 14 41.13 -24.80 -15.94
N VAL A 15 40.32 -24.68 -16.99
CA VAL A 15 40.06 -23.40 -17.68
C VAL A 15 38.78 -22.81 -17.13
N THR A 16 38.88 -21.66 -16.45
CA THR A 16 37.71 -20.90 -15.95
C THR A 16 37.35 -19.81 -16.94
N ILE A 17 36.11 -19.81 -17.43
CA ILE A 17 35.59 -18.77 -18.33
C ILE A 17 34.57 -17.94 -17.55
N THR A 18 34.83 -16.65 -17.34
CA THR A 18 33.92 -15.72 -16.66
C THR A 18 33.22 -14.81 -17.67
N GLY A 19 31.89 -14.70 -17.60
CA GLY A 19 31.13 -13.80 -18.48
C GLY A 19 31.34 -12.33 -18.15
N LEU A 20 31.43 -11.49 -19.20
CA LEU A 20 31.72 -10.06 -19.08
C LEU A 20 30.53 -9.30 -18.45
N PRO A 21 30.81 -8.23 -17.67
CA PRO A 21 29.77 -7.34 -17.14
C PRO A 21 28.82 -6.82 -18.24
N GLY A 22 27.51 -6.81 -17.98
CA GLY A 22 26.50 -6.32 -18.92
C GLY A 22 26.02 -7.35 -19.96
N THR A 23 26.48 -8.60 -19.88
CA THR A 23 25.95 -9.73 -20.68
C THR A 23 25.07 -10.66 -19.80
N PRO A 24 24.23 -11.54 -20.39
CA PRO A 24 23.47 -12.53 -19.63
C PRO A 24 24.34 -13.48 -18.77
N LEU A 25 25.64 -13.55 -19.06
CA LEU A 25 26.62 -14.39 -18.38
C LEU A 25 27.46 -13.61 -17.36
N ALA A 26 27.18 -12.32 -17.14
CA ALA A 26 27.92 -11.49 -16.18
C ALA A 26 27.91 -12.15 -14.79
N GLY A 27 29.09 -12.55 -14.28
CA GLY A 27 29.23 -13.23 -12.99
C GLY A 27 29.16 -14.77 -13.04
N GLN A 28 28.93 -15.39 -14.20
CA GLN A 28 28.95 -16.85 -14.36
C GLN A 28 30.36 -17.34 -14.71
N SER A 29 30.84 -18.38 -14.02
CA SER A 29 32.11 -19.07 -14.30
C SER A 29 31.84 -20.52 -14.68
N LYS A 30 32.42 -21.02 -15.78
CA LYS A 30 32.48 -22.46 -16.08
C LYS A 30 33.91 -22.96 -16.04
N SER A 31 34.14 -24.05 -15.31
CA SER A 31 35.41 -24.77 -15.24
C SER A 31 35.26 -26.17 -15.84
N VAL A 32 36.17 -26.56 -16.73
CA VAL A 32 36.18 -27.91 -17.34
C VAL A 32 37.51 -28.58 -17.00
N LEU A 33 37.46 -29.79 -16.44
CA LEU A 33 38.62 -30.50 -15.88
C LEU A 33 39.38 -31.38 -16.90
N ALA A 34 38.75 -31.89 -17.96
CA ALA A 34 39.40 -32.58 -19.09
C ALA A 34 38.41 -32.85 -20.25
N TRP A 35 38.92 -33.00 -21.47
CA TRP A 35 38.14 -33.47 -22.62
C TRP A 35 37.76 -34.95 -22.46
N GLY A 36 36.48 -35.29 -22.64
CA GLY A 36 36.01 -36.67 -22.76
C GLY A 36 35.49 -37.34 -21.48
N THR A 37 35.49 -36.64 -20.34
CA THR A 37 34.78 -37.10 -19.13
C THR A 37 33.51 -36.26 -18.96
N PRO A 38 32.31 -36.84 -18.77
CA PRO A 38 31.15 -36.07 -18.34
C PRO A 38 31.54 -35.32 -17.05
N PRO A 39 31.23 -34.03 -16.89
CA PRO A 39 31.53 -33.35 -15.65
C PRO A 39 30.83 -34.10 -14.52
N ALA A 40 31.60 -34.68 -13.60
CA ALA A 40 31.11 -35.00 -12.27
C ALA A 40 30.54 -33.70 -11.68
N ALA A 41 29.44 -33.79 -10.94
CA ALA A 41 28.81 -32.73 -10.15
C ALA A 41 29.65 -31.44 -10.04
N GLY A 42 29.20 -30.34 -10.67
CA GLY A 42 30.06 -29.16 -10.80
C GLY A 42 29.49 -27.94 -11.53
N THR A 43 28.18 -27.90 -11.83
CA THR A 43 27.58 -26.64 -12.32
C THR A 43 27.35 -25.74 -11.10
N SER A 44 28.05 -24.61 -11.05
CA SER A 44 27.85 -23.56 -10.04
C SER A 44 27.21 -22.33 -10.70
N LEU A 45 26.06 -21.91 -10.18
CA LEU A 45 25.39 -20.66 -10.54
C LEU A 45 25.49 -19.68 -9.38
N THR A 46 25.26 -18.40 -9.61
CA THR A 46 25.26 -17.38 -8.54
C THR A 46 23.92 -16.66 -8.46
N ALA A 47 23.46 -16.36 -7.26
CA ALA A 47 22.28 -15.55 -7.03
C ALA A 47 22.47 -14.59 -5.82
N LEU A 48 21.55 -13.65 -5.70
CA LEU A 48 21.48 -12.75 -4.54
C LEU A 48 20.33 -13.18 -3.64
N GLY A 49 20.56 -13.20 -2.33
CA GLY A 49 19.52 -13.45 -1.34
C GLY A 49 18.45 -12.35 -1.32
N GLY A 50 17.28 -12.68 -0.79
CA GLY A 50 16.16 -11.77 -0.58
C GLY A 50 15.44 -11.31 -1.85
N ARG A 51 15.58 -12.03 -2.96
CA ARG A 51 14.97 -11.65 -4.26
C ARG A 51 14.73 -12.85 -5.17
N ILE A 52 14.34 -12.60 -6.40
CA ILE A 52 14.26 -13.62 -7.44
C ILE A 52 15.54 -13.64 -8.29
N ALA A 53 15.82 -14.80 -8.89
CA ALA A 53 16.80 -14.96 -9.95
C ALA A 53 16.13 -15.65 -11.14
N VAL A 54 16.59 -15.34 -12.35
CA VAL A 54 16.09 -15.96 -13.59
C VAL A 54 17.29 -16.59 -14.31
N PHE A 55 17.19 -17.87 -14.58
CA PHE A 55 18.23 -18.68 -15.21
C PHE A 55 17.77 -19.24 -16.54
N ASP A 56 18.67 -19.31 -17.52
CA ASP A 56 18.41 -20.01 -18.78
C ASP A 56 18.45 -21.54 -18.61
N GLN A 57 19.02 -22.03 -17.51
CA GLN A 57 19.09 -23.45 -17.17
C GLN A 57 17.78 -23.94 -16.53
N ALA A 58 17.44 -25.21 -16.77
CA ALA A 58 16.39 -25.89 -16.03
C ALA A 58 16.91 -26.20 -14.62
N ILE A 59 16.24 -25.66 -13.59
CA ILE A 59 16.58 -25.96 -12.19
C ILE A 59 15.43 -26.79 -11.60
N THR A 60 15.75 -27.86 -10.88
CA THR A 60 14.74 -28.65 -10.15
C THR A 60 15.27 -29.09 -8.78
N GLY A 61 14.33 -29.33 -7.85
CA GLY A 61 14.63 -29.81 -6.50
C GLY A 61 15.67 -28.99 -5.71
N PRO A 62 15.57 -27.65 -5.67
CA PRO A 62 16.51 -26.87 -4.85
C PRO A 62 16.30 -27.20 -3.36
N SER A 63 17.40 -27.25 -2.63
CA SER A 63 17.39 -27.47 -1.17
C SER A 63 16.83 -26.28 -0.36
N ALA A 64 16.75 -25.10 -0.97
CA ALA A 64 16.11 -23.91 -0.42
C ALA A 64 15.55 -23.00 -1.53
N GLY A 65 14.55 -22.18 -1.20
CA GLY A 65 13.83 -21.36 -2.18
C GLY A 65 12.80 -22.15 -2.98
N LYS A 66 12.04 -21.45 -3.83
CA LYS A 66 11.02 -22.04 -4.72
C LYS A 66 11.43 -21.88 -6.17
N VAL A 67 11.33 -22.95 -6.95
CA VAL A 67 11.56 -22.89 -8.40
C VAL A 67 10.24 -22.90 -9.16
N VAL A 68 10.18 -22.10 -10.22
CA VAL A 68 9.09 -22.06 -11.19
C VAL A 68 9.67 -22.15 -12.60
N ALA A 69 9.27 -23.17 -13.35
CA ALA A 69 9.58 -23.25 -14.78
C ALA A 69 8.72 -22.24 -15.54
N ARG A 70 9.33 -21.48 -16.44
CA ARG A 70 8.67 -20.38 -17.15
C ARG A 70 8.28 -20.78 -18.57
N ALA A 71 7.20 -20.19 -19.08
CA ALA A 71 6.73 -20.36 -20.45
C ALA A 71 7.73 -19.89 -21.52
N ASP A 72 8.67 -19.00 -21.15
CA ASP A 72 9.76 -18.54 -22.03
C ASP A 72 10.98 -19.50 -22.07
N GLY A 73 10.86 -20.70 -21.47
CA GLY A 73 11.89 -21.73 -21.44
C GLY A 73 12.97 -21.50 -20.37
N LYS A 74 12.82 -20.48 -19.53
CA LYS A 74 13.73 -20.17 -18.42
C LYS A 74 13.23 -20.72 -17.09
N THR A 75 14.01 -20.54 -16.03
CA THR A 75 13.61 -20.90 -14.67
C THR A 75 13.69 -19.70 -13.74
N THR A 76 12.59 -19.39 -13.03
CA THR A 76 12.61 -18.46 -11.90
C THR A 76 12.98 -19.22 -10.63
N LEU A 77 13.98 -18.75 -9.91
CA LEU A 77 14.32 -19.18 -8.55
C LEU A 77 13.96 -18.05 -7.58
N VAL A 78 13.02 -18.31 -6.68
CA VAL A 78 12.54 -17.38 -5.66
C VAL A 78 13.33 -17.59 -4.37
N LEU A 79 14.14 -16.60 -4.00
CA LEU A 79 15.04 -16.58 -2.83
C LEU A 79 14.65 -15.51 -1.81
N ARG A 80 13.39 -15.07 -1.80
CA ARG A 80 12.92 -14.00 -0.90
C ARG A 80 13.16 -14.29 0.58
N ASP A 81 13.03 -15.56 0.98
CA ASP A 81 13.23 -16.00 2.37
C ASP A 81 14.68 -16.43 2.66
N VAL A 82 15.56 -16.41 1.64
CA VAL A 82 16.98 -16.74 1.78
C VAL A 82 17.76 -15.45 2.05
N THR A 83 18.03 -15.18 3.32
CA THR A 83 18.65 -13.92 3.77
C THR A 83 20.15 -14.04 4.04
N SER A 84 20.63 -15.21 4.44
CA SER A 84 22.04 -15.50 4.69
C SER A 84 22.74 -16.05 3.45
N ALA A 85 24.06 -15.79 3.35
CA ALA A 85 24.88 -16.41 2.33
C ALA A 85 24.92 -17.94 2.52
N GLN A 86 24.65 -18.70 1.46
CA GLN A 86 24.66 -20.17 1.48
C GLN A 86 24.75 -20.76 0.07
N ALA A 87 25.24 -22.00 -0.03
CA ALA A 87 25.17 -22.79 -1.25
C ALA A 87 23.88 -23.62 -1.26
N ILE A 88 23.06 -23.44 -2.30
CA ILE A 88 21.82 -24.20 -2.51
C ILE A 88 22.11 -25.34 -3.47
N GLY A 89 22.07 -26.59 -3.00
CA GLY A 89 22.12 -27.76 -3.86
C GLY A 89 20.84 -27.88 -4.70
N ALA A 90 20.97 -28.20 -6.00
CA ALA A 90 19.86 -28.40 -6.93
C ALA A 90 20.28 -29.31 -8.10
N MET A 91 19.31 -29.77 -8.90
CA MET A 91 19.58 -30.34 -10.22
C MET A 91 19.57 -29.21 -11.25
N ILE A 92 20.65 -29.06 -12.00
CA ILE A 92 20.83 -28.04 -13.04
C ILE A 92 20.97 -28.77 -14.38
N ASP A 93 20.02 -28.55 -15.28
CA ASP A 93 19.86 -29.30 -16.54
C ASP A 93 19.91 -30.82 -16.35
N GLY A 94 19.34 -31.30 -15.23
CA GLY A 94 19.28 -32.73 -14.89
C GLY A 94 20.55 -33.31 -14.27
N VAL A 95 21.55 -32.50 -13.91
CA VAL A 95 22.79 -32.94 -13.26
C VAL A 95 22.93 -32.26 -11.88
N PRO A 96 23.44 -32.94 -10.83
CA PRO A 96 23.69 -32.29 -9.54
C PRO A 96 24.62 -31.07 -9.66
N GLY A 97 24.21 -29.96 -9.06
CA GLY A 97 24.94 -28.70 -9.03
C GLY A 97 24.60 -27.86 -7.80
N GLN A 98 25.14 -26.65 -7.74
CA GLN A 98 24.90 -25.72 -6.64
C GLN A 98 24.66 -24.28 -7.14
N ILE A 99 23.91 -23.51 -6.36
CA ILE A 99 23.69 -22.09 -6.57
C ILE A 99 24.28 -21.36 -5.36
N GLU A 100 25.35 -20.61 -5.57
CA GLU A 100 25.98 -19.76 -4.55
C GLU A 100 25.12 -18.51 -4.34
N VAL A 101 24.45 -18.45 -3.20
CA VAL A 101 23.61 -17.31 -2.82
C VAL A 101 24.38 -16.40 -1.88
N SER A 102 24.49 -15.13 -2.25
CA SER A 102 25.05 -14.10 -1.36
C SER A 102 24.03 -13.61 -0.33
N GLN A 103 24.52 -13.06 0.77
CA GLN A 103 23.68 -12.41 1.79
C GLN A 103 22.87 -11.27 1.18
N ILE A 104 21.66 -11.06 1.69
CA ILE A 104 20.80 -9.95 1.29
C ILE A 104 21.50 -8.60 1.49
N GLY A 105 21.38 -7.70 0.49
CA GLY A 105 22.05 -6.40 0.50
C GLY A 105 21.37 -5.32 1.34
N GLN A 106 20.05 -5.43 1.55
CA GLN A 106 19.19 -4.56 2.35
C GLN A 106 18.16 -5.45 3.03
N THR A 107 17.87 -5.19 4.28
CA THR A 107 17.31 -6.14 5.23
C THR A 107 15.82 -6.43 5.05
N ASP A 108 15.02 -5.46 4.56
CA ASP A 108 13.61 -5.65 4.16
C ASP A 108 13.47 -5.94 2.64
N GLY A 109 14.57 -6.03 1.90
CA GLY A 109 14.55 -6.34 0.47
C GLY A 109 13.77 -5.32 -0.39
N PHE A 110 13.03 -5.78 -1.39
CA PHE A 110 12.18 -4.89 -2.21
C PHE A 110 10.91 -4.46 -1.46
N ALA A 111 10.39 -3.27 -1.79
CA ALA A 111 9.12 -2.80 -1.24
C ALA A 111 7.97 -3.79 -1.51
N SER A 112 7.16 -4.09 -0.50
CA SER A 112 6.18 -5.17 -0.51
C SER A 112 5.00 -4.96 -1.46
N GLY A 113 4.70 -3.72 -1.83
CA GLY A 113 3.50 -3.36 -2.60
C GLY A 113 2.18 -3.50 -1.87
N GLU A 114 2.22 -3.78 -0.58
CA GLU A 114 1.05 -3.72 0.29
C GLU A 114 0.81 -2.28 0.69
N HIS A 115 -0.38 -1.76 0.41
CA HIS A 115 -0.78 -0.39 0.72
C HIS A 115 -2.26 -0.36 1.08
N TYR A 116 -2.71 0.68 1.79
CA TYR A 116 -4.14 0.88 1.98
C TYR A 116 -4.75 1.53 0.73
N TRP A 117 -5.39 0.72 -0.10
CA TRP A 117 -5.99 1.17 -1.36
C TRP A 117 -7.35 0.51 -1.52
N LEU A 118 -8.38 1.32 -1.74
CA LEU A 118 -9.75 0.85 -1.92
C LEU A 118 -10.08 0.68 -3.41
N ALA A 119 -11.20 0.02 -3.69
CA ALA A 119 -11.79 0.04 -5.02
C ALA A 119 -12.01 1.50 -5.49
N GLN A 120 -11.84 1.74 -6.78
CA GLN A 120 -12.05 3.04 -7.41
C GLN A 120 -13.26 2.99 -8.36
N ASP A 121 -13.97 4.11 -8.47
CA ASP A 121 -15.01 4.29 -9.47
C ASP A 121 -14.41 4.62 -10.86
N SER A 122 -15.29 4.82 -11.85
CA SER A 122 -14.90 5.16 -13.23
C SER A 122 -14.19 6.52 -13.37
N THR A 123 -14.26 7.38 -12.35
CA THR A 123 -13.53 8.66 -12.31
C THR A 123 -12.15 8.51 -11.67
N GLY A 124 -11.79 7.30 -11.24
CA GLY A 124 -10.53 7.02 -10.55
C GLY A 124 -10.53 7.46 -9.09
N ARG A 125 -11.70 7.73 -8.50
CA ARG A 125 -11.85 8.11 -7.09
C ARG A 125 -12.12 6.87 -6.24
N PHE A 126 -11.63 6.84 -5.00
CA PHE A 126 -11.95 5.74 -4.08
C PHE A 126 -13.46 5.66 -3.85
N ALA A 127 -14.01 4.46 -3.93
CA ALA A 127 -15.43 4.16 -3.71
C ALA A 127 -15.58 3.30 -2.45
N PRO A 128 -15.41 3.89 -1.23
CA PRO A 128 -15.65 3.16 0.00
C PRO A 128 -17.13 2.77 0.09
N THR A 129 -17.41 1.62 0.69
CA THR A 129 -18.79 1.15 0.90
C THR A 129 -19.21 1.40 2.34
N PRO A 130 -20.48 1.75 2.60
CA PRO A 130 -20.98 1.87 3.96
C PRO A 130 -20.94 0.50 4.65
N GLY A 131 -20.48 0.48 5.90
CA GLY A 131 -20.61 -0.66 6.79
C GLY A 131 -21.97 -0.69 7.49
N ARG A 132 -22.09 -1.54 8.51
CA ARG A 132 -23.37 -1.81 9.20
C ARG A 132 -23.77 -0.69 10.16
N ARG A 133 -22.79 0.02 10.71
CA ARG A 133 -22.91 1.17 11.61
C ARG A 133 -22.56 2.44 10.84
N HIS A 134 -23.46 2.82 9.94
CA HIS A 134 -23.28 3.96 9.04
C HIS A 134 -24.32 5.07 9.25
N ARG A 135 -23.87 6.31 9.12
CA ARG A 135 -24.68 7.53 9.00
C ARG A 135 -23.95 8.56 8.15
N LYS A 136 -24.68 9.26 7.28
CA LYS A 136 -24.20 10.50 6.65
C LYS A 136 -24.49 11.68 7.56
N ILE A 137 -23.50 12.57 7.72
CA ILE A 137 -23.56 13.74 8.61
C ILE A 137 -23.15 14.98 7.84
N TYR A 138 -24.10 15.87 7.56
CA TYR A 138 -23.89 17.12 6.84
C TYR A 138 -23.61 18.26 7.83
N VAL A 139 -22.49 18.93 7.62
CA VAL A 139 -21.99 20.04 8.44
C VAL A 139 -21.91 21.30 7.58
N SER A 140 -22.38 22.42 8.10
CA SER A 140 -22.44 23.70 7.39
C SER A 140 -21.97 24.86 8.28
N GLY A 141 -21.26 25.81 7.67
CA GLY A 141 -20.93 27.11 8.27
C GLY A 141 -21.98 28.20 8.01
N SER A 142 -23.06 27.87 7.29
CA SER A 142 -24.17 28.79 7.01
C SER A 142 -24.91 29.16 8.29
N THR A 143 -25.47 30.38 8.33
CA THR A 143 -26.36 30.81 9.41
C THR A 143 -27.67 30.02 9.47
N ALA A 144 -28.03 29.31 8.40
CA ALA A 144 -29.17 28.41 8.34
C ALA A 144 -28.88 27.02 8.92
N ALA A 145 -27.61 26.70 9.22
CA ALA A 145 -27.24 25.40 9.78
C ALA A 145 -27.84 25.22 11.17
N MET A 146 -28.32 24.00 11.45
CA MET A 146 -29.01 23.63 12.68
C MET A 146 -28.05 23.74 13.89
N SER A 147 -28.24 24.79 14.69
CA SER A 147 -27.66 24.91 16.03
C SER A 147 -28.47 24.13 17.07
N VAL A 148 -27.93 23.92 18.27
CA VAL A 148 -28.67 23.30 19.39
C VAL A 148 -30.03 23.98 19.62
N ALA A 149 -30.07 25.31 19.59
CA ALA A 149 -31.30 26.08 19.79
C ALA A 149 -32.31 25.87 18.64
N MET A 150 -31.84 25.82 17.40
CA MET A 150 -32.70 25.58 16.23
C MET A 150 -33.25 24.15 16.23
N ILE A 151 -32.45 23.16 16.60
CA ILE A 151 -32.88 21.76 16.77
C ILE A 151 -33.93 21.65 17.88
N ALA A 152 -33.69 22.31 19.02
CA ALA A 152 -34.60 22.31 20.15
C ALA A 152 -35.96 22.91 19.78
N ALA A 153 -35.95 24.07 19.10
CA ALA A 153 -37.15 24.70 18.58
C ALA A 153 -37.88 23.83 17.56
N HIS A 154 -37.16 23.24 16.61
CA HIS A 154 -37.71 22.34 15.59
C HIS A 154 -38.34 21.07 16.20
N ALA A 155 -37.73 20.52 17.25
CA ALA A 155 -38.20 19.31 17.94
C ALA A 155 -39.25 19.58 19.03
N GLY A 156 -39.51 20.83 19.39
CA GLY A 156 -40.41 21.19 20.50
C GLY A 156 -39.88 20.79 21.88
N VAL A 157 -38.56 20.81 22.10
CA VAL A 157 -37.90 20.44 23.36
C VAL A 157 -37.03 21.60 23.88
N PRO A 158 -36.69 21.66 25.19
CA PRO A 158 -35.71 22.64 25.66
C PRO A 158 -34.31 22.34 25.12
N ALA A 159 -33.49 23.38 24.90
CA ALA A 159 -32.12 23.25 24.39
C ALA A 159 -31.25 22.30 25.22
N SER A 160 -31.46 22.23 26.54
CA SER A 160 -30.76 21.30 27.44
C SER A 160 -31.05 19.82 27.17
N ALA A 161 -32.15 19.49 26.48
CA ALA A 161 -32.48 18.11 26.12
C ALA A 161 -31.70 17.62 24.88
N VAL A 162 -31.18 18.52 24.05
CA VAL A 162 -30.42 18.20 22.85
C VAL A 162 -28.98 17.84 23.24
N THR A 163 -28.80 16.59 23.63
CA THR A 163 -27.50 15.99 23.99
C THR A 163 -26.98 15.10 22.85
N GLY A 164 -25.71 14.69 22.91
CA GLY A 164 -25.15 13.75 21.94
C GLY A 164 -25.93 12.44 21.85
N ALA A 165 -26.30 11.84 22.98
CA ALA A 165 -27.14 10.63 23.02
C ALA A 165 -28.53 10.86 22.38
N TRP A 166 -29.11 12.06 22.58
CA TRP A 166 -30.38 12.43 21.96
C TRP A 166 -30.27 12.55 20.43
N LEU A 167 -29.15 13.09 19.93
CA LEU A 167 -28.85 13.21 18.50
C LEU A 167 -28.54 11.86 17.83
N VAL A 168 -27.94 10.92 18.54
CA VAL A 168 -27.72 9.54 18.05
C VAL A 168 -29.06 8.86 17.75
N ALA A 169 -30.05 9.02 18.65
CA ALA A 169 -31.39 8.46 18.46
C ALA A 169 -32.23 9.17 17.39
N ARG A 170 -31.75 10.28 16.82
CA ARG A 170 -32.49 11.13 15.86
C ARG A 170 -31.63 11.45 14.64
N PRO A 171 -31.52 10.51 13.69
CA PRO A 171 -30.62 10.63 12.55
C PRO A 171 -30.96 11.78 11.59
N VAL A 172 -32.17 12.33 11.67
CA VAL A 172 -32.64 13.44 10.82
C VAL A 172 -31.78 14.71 10.94
N TYR A 173 -31.29 15.04 12.14
CA TYR A 173 -30.46 16.25 12.34
C TYR A 173 -29.05 16.00 11.82
N GLY A 174 -28.66 16.70 10.76
CA GLY A 174 -27.44 16.43 10.01
C GLY A 174 -27.57 15.26 9.03
N GLY A 175 -28.75 14.63 8.89
CA GLY A 175 -28.95 13.49 7.99
C GLY A 175 -29.11 13.86 6.51
N SER A 176 -29.29 15.15 6.21
CA SER A 176 -29.42 15.69 4.85
C SER A 176 -28.83 17.10 4.77
N GLU A 177 -28.60 17.59 3.55
CA GLU A 177 -28.15 18.97 3.30
C GLU A 177 -29.11 20.02 3.90
N SER A 178 -30.42 19.80 3.78
CA SER A 178 -31.46 20.70 4.35
C SER A 178 -31.52 20.70 5.88
N MET A 179 -30.97 19.67 6.52
CA MET A 179 -30.89 19.53 7.98
C MET A 179 -29.44 19.63 8.46
N ALA A 180 -28.54 20.19 7.64
CA ALA A 180 -27.12 20.30 7.98
C ALA A 180 -26.94 20.99 9.33
N VAL A 181 -26.02 20.48 10.13
CA VAL A 181 -25.77 20.97 11.50
C VAL A 181 -24.56 21.90 11.54
N THR A 182 -24.57 22.79 12.53
CA THR A 182 -23.37 23.58 12.87
C THR A 182 -22.21 22.67 13.30
N HIS A 183 -20.97 23.16 13.19
CA HIS A 183 -19.79 22.42 13.64
C HIS A 183 -19.87 21.99 15.13
N ASP A 184 -20.40 22.84 16.01
CA ASP A 184 -20.53 22.51 17.43
C ASP A 184 -21.51 21.36 17.69
N VAL A 185 -22.62 21.31 16.95
CA VAL A 185 -23.57 20.19 17.02
C VAL A 185 -22.95 18.92 16.44
N PHE A 186 -22.18 19.03 15.35
CA PHE A 186 -21.40 17.91 14.83
C PHE A 186 -20.45 17.35 15.88
N MET A 187 -19.71 18.19 16.59
CA MET A 187 -18.82 17.76 17.66
C MET A 187 -19.59 17.05 18.78
N LEU A 188 -20.73 17.59 19.22
CA LEU A 188 -21.59 16.94 20.22
C LEU A 188 -22.05 15.53 19.78
N LEU A 189 -22.32 15.34 18.49
CA LEU A 189 -22.69 14.05 17.92
C LEU A 189 -21.48 13.11 17.79
N ALA A 190 -20.34 13.61 17.33
CA ALA A 190 -19.08 12.85 17.24
C ALA A 190 -18.68 12.26 18.60
N ASP A 191 -18.81 13.05 19.68
CA ASP A 191 -18.57 12.62 21.06
C ASP A 191 -19.48 11.50 21.53
N ALA A 192 -20.67 11.38 20.95
CA ALA A 192 -21.61 10.32 21.23
C ALA A 192 -21.40 9.09 20.35
N LEU A 193 -20.93 9.25 19.11
CA LEU A 193 -20.73 8.15 18.17
C LEU A 193 -19.37 7.47 18.27
N TRP A 194 -18.30 8.23 18.45
CA TRP A 194 -16.93 7.74 18.31
C TRP A 194 -16.11 7.90 19.60
N GLY A 195 -14.91 7.31 19.59
CA GLY A 195 -13.95 7.42 20.68
C GLY A 195 -14.00 6.26 21.66
N ARG A 196 -13.43 6.49 22.85
CA ARG A 196 -13.13 5.48 23.85
C ARG A 196 -14.28 4.51 24.15
N GLY A 197 -13.96 3.21 24.11
CA GLY A 197 -14.85 2.12 24.49
C GLY A 197 -16.00 1.86 23.50
N LYS A 198 -15.98 2.53 22.34
CA LYS A 198 -16.97 2.34 21.28
C LYS A 198 -16.34 1.58 20.12
N GLU A 199 -17.16 0.76 19.48
CA GLU A 199 -16.76 0.03 18.28
C GLU A 199 -16.64 0.99 17.09
N GLY A 200 -15.81 0.62 16.10
CA GLY A 200 -15.60 1.42 14.90
C GLY A 200 -16.89 1.62 14.09
N ARG A 201 -17.01 2.75 13.37
CA ARG A 201 -18.20 3.11 12.59
C ARG A 201 -17.80 3.70 11.25
N SER A 202 -18.51 3.33 10.18
CA SER A 202 -18.24 3.84 8.83
C SER A 202 -19.04 5.12 8.51
N ASP A 203 -19.15 6.05 9.45
CA ASP A 203 -19.95 7.27 9.24
C ASP A 203 -19.28 8.22 8.22
N TRP A 204 -20.06 8.96 7.44
CA TRP A 204 -19.54 9.88 6.42
C TRP A 204 -19.91 11.32 6.75
N VAL A 205 -18.92 12.11 7.15
CA VAL A 205 -19.04 13.52 7.49
C VAL A 205 -18.75 14.36 6.27
N ARG A 206 -19.65 15.30 5.96
CA ARG A 206 -19.59 16.16 4.79
C ARG A 206 -19.58 17.61 5.22
N PHE A 207 -18.51 18.34 4.91
CA PHE A 207 -18.38 19.78 5.18
C PHE A 207 -18.80 20.62 3.97
N GLU A 208 -19.67 21.60 4.19
CA GLU A 208 -20.13 22.46 3.10
C GLU A 208 -18.96 23.30 2.58
N ARG A 209 -18.80 23.29 1.26
CA ARG A 209 -17.85 24.11 0.51
C ARG A 209 -18.09 25.61 0.73
N GLY A 210 -17.03 26.40 0.58
CA GLY A 210 -17.06 27.85 0.76
C GLY A 210 -16.94 28.34 2.21
N TYR A 211 -16.84 27.43 3.19
CA TYR A 211 -16.69 27.79 4.61
C TYR A 211 -15.34 27.35 5.18
N THR A 212 -14.96 28.01 6.27
CA THR A 212 -13.84 27.60 7.12
C THR A 212 -14.41 27.00 8.39
N TYR A 213 -13.92 25.82 8.74
CA TYR A 213 -14.29 25.13 9.96
C TYR A 213 -13.11 25.18 10.93
N PRO A 214 -13.40 25.16 12.24
CA PRO A 214 -12.39 24.84 13.23
C PRO A 214 -11.72 23.50 12.92
N LEU A 215 -10.69 23.18 13.70
CA LEU A 215 -10.01 21.90 13.56
C LEU A 215 -11.02 20.73 13.65
N ILE A 216 -10.83 19.70 12.83
CA ILE A 216 -11.50 18.42 13.07
C ILE A 216 -10.86 17.88 14.34
N ARG A 217 -11.51 18.09 15.49
CA ARG A 217 -11.06 17.62 16.80
C ARG A 217 -11.03 16.11 16.78
N THR A 218 -9.86 15.59 16.49
CA THR A 218 -9.61 14.16 16.58
C THR A 218 -9.23 13.71 17.97
N THR A 219 -8.89 14.64 18.85
CA THR A 219 -9.03 14.48 20.28
C THR A 219 -10.24 15.25 20.77
N LEU A 220 -11.32 14.53 21.03
CA LEU A 220 -12.16 14.87 22.19
C LEU A 220 -11.21 14.82 23.37
N GLY A 221 -11.25 15.80 24.27
CA GLY A 221 -10.33 15.87 25.39
C GLY A 221 -10.05 14.47 25.98
N ASN A 222 -8.77 14.11 26.08
CA ASN A 222 -8.23 12.85 26.64
C ASN A 222 -7.84 11.69 25.68
N GLY A 223 -7.32 11.96 24.47
CA GLY A 223 -6.53 10.94 23.74
C GLY A 223 -7.34 9.79 23.12
N ASN A 224 -8.55 10.07 22.63
CA ASN A 224 -9.41 9.07 21.97
C ASN A 224 -8.99 8.84 20.51
N SER A 225 -8.88 7.57 20.07
CA SER A 225 -8.78 7.22 18.64
C SER A 225 -10.18 6.99 18.05
N TYR A 226 -10.37 7.33 16.78
CA TYR A 226 -11.56 6.96 16.00
C TYR A 226 -11.18 5.92 14.95
N SER A 227 -12.11 5.02 14.66
CA SER A 227 -11.90 3.97 13.67
C SER A 227 -13.13 3.80 12.79
N GLY A 228 -12.91 3.62 11.49
CA GLY A 228 -13.87 2.92 10.62
C GLY A 228 -14.15 1.50 11.11
N GLU A 229 -15.18 0.85 10.57
CA GLU A 229 -15.54 -0.53 10.96
C GLU A 229 -14.49 -1.56 10.57
N SER A 230 -13.89 -1.37 9.40
CA SER A 230 -12.84 -2.23 8.84
C SER A 230 -12.11 -1.48 7.74
N GLU A 231 -11.09 -2.11 7.19
CA GLU A 231 -10.29 -1.67 6.07
C GLU A 231 -11.16 -1.30 4.86
N ILE A 232 -12.28 -1.98 4.61
CA ILE A 232 -13.16 -1.68 3.47
C ILE A 232 -14.35 -0.76 3.82
N HIS A 233 -14.59 -0.52 5.11
CA HIS A 233 -15.69 0.30 5.63
C HIS A 233 -15.17 1.49 6.48
N PRO A 234 -14.48 2.46 5.86
CA PRO A 234 -13.83 3.54 6.58
C PRO A 234 -14.81 4.61 7.08
N LEU A 235 -14.36 5.36 8.08
CA LEU A 235 -14.90 6.68 8.40
C LEU A 235 -14.47 7.67 7.29
N VAL A 236 -15.36 8.52 6.82
CA VAL A 236 -15.06 9.45 5.71
C VAL A 236 -15.30 10.89 6.13
N PHE A 237 -14.34 11.77 5.88
CA PHE A 237 -14.48 13.21 5.95
C PHE A 237 -14.32 13.78 4.55
N GLU A 238 -15.38 14.37 4.01
CA GLU A 238 -15.41 14.90 2.65
C GLU A 238 -16.15 16.24 2.55
N ASP A 239 -16.25 16.78 1.34
CA ASP A 239 -16.96 18.02 1.04
C ASP A 239 -18.38 17.78 0.49
N TRP A 240 -19.22 18.81 0.53
CA TRP A 240 -20.49 18.88 -0.23
C TRP A 240 -20.83 20.32 -0.62
N GLY A 241 -21.81 20.51 -1.50
CA GLY A 241 -22.25 21.85 -1.91
C GLY A 241 -21.37 22.48 -2.99
N SER A 242 -21.31 23.81 -3.03
CA SER A 242 -20.61 24.58 -4.09
C SER A 242 -19.65 25.62 -3.51
N GLY A 243 -18.70 26.11 -4.31
CA GLY A 243 -17.67 27.07 -3.88
C GLY A 243 -16.29 26.42 -3.72
N PRO A 244 -15.31 27.10 -3.10
CA PRO A 244 -13.99 26.53 -2.80
C PRO A 244 -14.06 25.33 -1.84
N TRP A 245 -13.03 24.47 -1.83
CA TRP A 245 -12.91 23.40 -0.83
C TRP A 245 -13.08 23.93 0.61
N PRO A 246 -13.76 23.18 1.49
CA PRO A 246 -13.86 23.54 2.90
C PRO A 246 -12.46 23.62 3.51
N VAL A 247 -12.20 24.71 4.23
CA VAL A 247 -10.92 24.90 4.92
C VAL A 247 -11.04 24.36 6.34
N ILE A 248 -10.26 23.33 6.65
CA ILE A 248 -10.11 22.79 8.00
C ILE A 248 -8.85 23.40 8.59
N GLN A 249 -8.98 24.21 9.65
CA GLN A 249 -7.86 24.96 10.23
C GLN A 249 -6.69 24.08 10.67
N ALA A 250 -6.93 22.83 11.06
CA ALA A 250 -5.89 21.84 11.31
C ALA A 250 -6.46 20.41 11.26
N ILE A 251 -5.68 19.49 10.70
CA ILE A 251 -5.88 18.04 10.84
C ILE A 251 -4.75 17.52 11.75
N ALA A 252 -4.76 17.90 13.02
CA ALA A 252 -3.64 17.70 13.93
C ALA A 252 -3.97 16.76 15.10
N TRP A 253 -3.10 15.76 15.29
CA TRP A 253 -3.01 14.84 16.42
C TRP A 253 -1.65 15.06 17.07
N THR A 254 -1.65 15.67 18.25
CA THR A 254 -0.43 16.16 18.88
C THR A 254 0.21 15.16 19.84
N PHE A 255 1.54 15.17 19.78
CA PHE A 255 2.64 14.54 20.54
C PHE A 255 2.52 14.45 22.08
N SER A 256 1.34 14.10 22.60
CA SER A 256 1.04 13.98 24.02
C SER A 256 0.30 12.67 24.30
N GLY A 257 0.86 11.56 23.81
CA GLY A 257 0.44 10.20 24.17
C GLY A 257 -0.90 9.72 23.60
N GLY A 258 -1.47 10.40 22.60
CA GLY A 258 -2.70 10.00 21.92
C GLY A 258 -2.43 9.12 20.70
N TYR A 259 -3.38 8.24 20.37
CA TYR A 259 -3.30 7.31 19.24
C TYR A 259 -4.04 7.85 18.02
N GLY A 260 -3.44 7.81 16.83
CA GLY A 260 -4.03 8.27 15.55
C GLY A 260 -5.29 7.54 15.08
N PRO A 261 -5.92 8.00 13.98
CA PRO A 261 -7.14 7.41 13.45
C PRO A 261 -6.85 6.09 12.73
N LYS A 262 -7.87 5.23 12.67
CA LYS A 262 -7.85 3.97 11.93
C LYS A 262 -8.95 3.92 10.85
N HIS A 263 -8.68 3.28 9.72
CA HIS A 263 -9.65 3.10 8.62
C HIS A 263 -10.40 4.41 8.29
N THR A 264 -9.66 5.44 7.88
CA THR A 264 -10.22 6.81 7.74
C THR A 264 -9.82 7.43 6.40
N ILE A 265 -10.74 8.15 5.78
CA ILE A 265 -10.50 8.91 4.54
C ILE A 265 -10.72 10.41 4.81
N PHE A 266 -9.75 11.23 4.40
CA PHE A 266 -9.88 12.67 4.28
C PHE A 266 -9.89 13.05 2.80
N ARG A 267 -10.95 13.71 2.35
CA ARG A 267 -11.24 13.91 0.93
C ARG A 267 -11.67 15.33 0.62
N ASN A 268 -11.11 15.90 -0.44
CA ASN A 268 -11.42 17.23 -0.98
C ASN A 268 -11.38 18.34 0.09
N LEU A 269 -10.46 18.23 1.04
CA LEU A 269 -10.28 19.21 2.12
C LEU A 269 -9.07 20.09 1.84
N ARG A 270 -9.14 21.36 2.27
CA ARG A 270 -7.98 22.24 2.36
C ARG A 270 -7.54 22.38 3.82
N SER A 271 -6.26 22.23 4.11
CA SER A 271 -5.75 22.42 5.47
C SER A 271 -4.26 22.82 5.49
N PRO A 272 -3.81 23.68 6.42
CA PRO A 272 -2.40 24.01 6.50
C PRO A 272 -1.50 22.88 7.02
N ASN A 273 -2.09 21.86 7.64
CA ASN A 273 -1.34 20.70 8.12
C ASN A 273 -2.18 19.42 8.16
N ALA A 274 -1.47 18.31 8.19
CA ALA A 274 -2.01 17.04 8.67
C ALA A 274 -0.92 16.36 9.50
N LYS A 275 -1.04 16.39 10.84
CA LYS A 275 -0.03 15.83 11.76
C LYS A 275 -0.61 14.64 12.48
N LEU A 276 -0.23 13.44 12.11
CA LEU A 276 -0.76 12.21 12.69
C LEU A 276 0.36 11.41 13.36
N GLN A 277 0.16 11.06 14.63
CA GLN A 277 0.95 10.07 15.34
C GLN A 277 0.18 8.74 15.37
N THR A 278 0.84 7.63 15.08
CA THR A 278 0.25 6.28 14.98
C THR A 278 -1.02 6.13 14.11
N PRO A 279 -1.14 6.78 12.94
CA PRO A 279 -2.25 6.50 12.03
C PRO A 279 -2.13 5.08 11.44
N SER A 280 -3.26 4.41 11.23
CA SER A 280 -3.31 3.11 10.55
C SER A 280 -4.40 3.09 9.48
N HIS A 281 -4.09 2.70 8.25
CA HIS A 281 -5.08 2.66 7.15
C HIS A 281 -5.79 4.00 6.98
N VAL A 282 -5.02 5.03 6.63
CA VAL A 282 -5.52 6.41 6.41
C VAL A 282 -5.29 6.83 4.97
N ILE A 283 -6.33 7.35 4.32
CA ILE A 283 -6.28 7.88 2.96
C ILE A 283 -6.49 9.40 3.01
N PHE A 284 -5.63 10.12 2.30
CA PHE A 284 -5.84 11.48 1.89
C PHE A 284 -6.05 11.49 0.38
N GLU A 285 -7.24 11.89 -0.09
CA GLU A 285 -7.60 11.84 -1.51
C GLU A 285 -8.20 13.15 -2.02
N GLY A 286 -7.52 13.81 -2.95
CA GLY A 286 -7.93 15.11 -3.46
C GLY A 286 -7.86 16.14 -2.33
N GLY A 287 -6.91 17.06 -2.37
CA GLY A 287 -6.79 17.99 -1.26
C GLY A 287 -5.73 19.04 -1.49
N TRP A 288 -5.82 20.11 -0.71
CA TRP A 288 -4.89 21.22 -0.77
C TRP A 288 -4.26 21.44 0.59
N TYR A 289 -2.94 21.30 0.64
CA TYR A 289 -2.17 21.51 1.85
C TYR A 289 -1.17 22.61 1.58
N ASP A 290 -1.34 23.72 2.31
CA ASP A 290 -0.54 24.93 2.13
C ASP A 290 -0.46 25.83 3.36
N GLY A 291 0.64 26.56 3.50
CA GLY A 291 0.82 27.59 4.54
C GLY A 291 1.95 27.29 5.53
N GLY A 292 1.82 27.84 6.75
CA GLY A 292 2.91 27.92 7.74
C GLY A 292 3.29 26.64 8.48
N ASP A 293 2.69 25.51 8.13
CA ASP A 293 2.88 24.22 8.78
C ASP A 293 2.96 23.09 7.73
N TYR A 294 3.01 21.80 8.07
CA TYR A 294 3.25 20.73 7.09
C TYR A 294 2.54 19.41 7.40
N LEU A 295 2.56 18.47 6.45
CA LEU A 295 2.09 17.10 6.67
C LEU A 295 3.15 16.31 7.43
N GLN A 296 2.79 15.74 8.58
CA GLN A 296 3.68 14.96 9.41
C GLN A 296 3.02 13.62 9.76
N PHE A 297 3.74 12.53 9.51
CA PHE A 297 3.31 11.19 9.88
C PHE A 297 4.40 10.52 10.69
N ASP A 298 4.10 10.25 11.95
CA ASP A 298 5.00 9.52 12.83
C ASP A 298 4.35 8.21 13.21
N ASP A 299 5.14 7.14 13.24
CA ASP A 299 4.71 5.88 13.84
C ASP A 299 3.50 5.22 13.14
N GLY A 300 3.32 5.45 11.84
CA GLY A 300 2.12 5.02 11.11
C GLY A 300 2.28 3.74 10.29
N ASP A 301 1.15 3.18 9.86
CA ASP A 301 1.09 2.04 8.94
C ASP A 301 0.00 2.23 7.87
N SER A 302 0.32 1.90 6.63
CA SER A 302 -0.61 1.93 5.50
C SER A 302 -1.29 3.30 5.29
N ILE A 303 -0.49 4.33 5.03
CA ILE A 303 -0.97 5.68 4.72
C ILE A 303 -0.94 5.91 3.21
N THR A 304 -2.02 6.42 2.63
CA THR A 304 -2.10 6.72 1.19
C THR A 304 -2.34 8.20 0.97
N LEU A 305 -1.46 8.82 0.19
CA LEU A 305 -1.60 10.18 -0.32
C LEU A 305 -1.92 10.09 -1.82
N LYS A 306 -3.12 10.51 -2.23
CA LYS A 306 -3.59 10.41 -3.61
C LYS A 306 -4.12 11.73 -4.14
N ASP A 307 -3.59 12.18 -5.28
CA ASP A 307 -4.04 13.38 -5.99
C ASP A 307 -4.04 14.66 -5.11
N LEU A 308 -3.02 14.81 -4.27
CA LEU A 308 -2.87 15.94 -3.35
C LEU A 308 -2.00 17.05 -3.95
N ARG A 309 -2.31 18.29 -3.55
CA ARG A 309 -1.44 19.45 -3.73
C ARG A 309 -0.81 19.78 -2.38
N ILE A 310 0.51 19.63 -2.29
CA ILE A 310 1.33 19.91 -1.11
C ILE A 310 2.25 21.06 -1.52
N VAL A 311 1.85 22.29 -1.22
CA VAL A 311 2.44 23.48 -1.83
C VAL A 311 2.66 24.60 -0.83
N ASP A 312 3.68 25.42 -1.10
CA ASP A 312 3.94 26.67 -0.36
C ASP A 312 4.07 26.47 1.16
N HIS A 313 4.60 25.32 1.60
CA HIS A 313 4.88 25.08 3.00
C HIS A 313 6.17 25.78 3.44
N HIS A 314 6.04 26.91 4.12
CA HIS A 314 7.17 27.67 4.66
C HIS A 314 6.75 28.46 5.91
N ALA A 315 7.67 28.66 6.85
CA ALA A 315 7.43 29.47 8.04
C ALA A 315 7.31 30.96 7.68
N ALA A 316 6.51 31.70 8.46
CA ALA A 316 6.32 33.14 8.27
C ALA A 316 7.46 33.99 8.87
N ALA A 317 8.16 33.47 9.88
CA ALA A 317 9.27 34.13 10.56
C ALA A 317 10.23 33.08 11.16
N PRO A 318 11.52 33.40 11.36
CA PRO A 318 12.46 32.52 12.04
C PRO A 318 12.07 32.35 13.52
N LYS A 319 12.40 31.21 14.13
CA LYS A 319 11.99 30.95 15.53
C LYS A 319 12.66 31.86 16.55
N ASP A 320 13.81 32.47 16.25
CA ASP A 320 14.39 33.53 17.09
C ASP A 320 13.97 34.96 16.71
N GLY A 321 13.17 35.11 15.66
CA GLY A 321 12.70 36.41 15.16
C GLY A 321 13.74 37.27 14.43
N VAL A 322 15.00 36.80 14.27
CA VAL A 322 16.09 37.64 13.74
C VAL A 322 16.76 37.01 12.52
N THR A 323 17.10 35.72 12.57
CA THR A 323 17.88 35.08 11.51
C THR A 323 17.38 33.66 11.29
N TRP A 324 17.22 33.31 10.02
CA TRP A 324 16.87 31.96 9.64
C TRP A 324 17.99 30.98 9.97
N ASN A 325 17.65 29.85 10.55
CA ASN A 325 18.56 28.74 10.83
C ASN A 325 17.99 27.46 10.21
N GLY A 326 18.69 26.87 9.25
CA GLY A 326 18.21 25.69 8.51
C GLY A 326 17.87 24.49 9.40
N SER A 327 18.57 24.30 10.53
CA SER A 327 18.30 23.18 11.44
C SER A 327 17.07 23.41 12.33
N ARG A 328 16.97 24.62 12.90
CA ARG A 328 15.94 24.99 13.88
C ARG A 328 14.61 25.35 13.19
N ASP A 329 14.68 26.02 12.06
CA ASP A 329 13.53 26.57 11.32
C ASP A 329 13.09 25.64 10.18
N ARG A 330 13.41 24.34 10.31
CA ARG A 330 13.13 23.36 9.27
C ARG A 330 11.64 23.17 8.99
N ILE A 331 11.30 23.07 7.71
CA ILE A 331 9.95 22.75 7.23
C ILE A 331 10.06 22.09 5.85
N SER A 332 9.27 21.05 5.65
CA SER A 332 9.15 20.32 4.38
C SER A 332 7.67 20.28 3.99
N GLY A 333 7.33 19.95 2.75
CA GLY A 333 5.93 19.74 2.37
C GLY A 333 5.32 18.54 3.12
N SER A 334 6.07 17.44 3.21
CA SER A 334 5.75 16.32 4.08
C SER A 334 6.98 15.77 4.80
N TYR A 335 6.79 15.35 6.05
CA TYR A 335 7.72 14.58 6.85
C TYR A 335 7.08 13.25 7.26
N ALA A 336 7.84 12.16 7.14
CA ALA A 336 7.45 10.88 7.73
C ALA A 336 8.61 10.25 8.47
N SER A 337 8.35 9.70 9.66
CA SER A 337 9.29 8.87 10.40
C SER A 337 8.60 7.65 10.96
N ASN A 338 9.30 6.51 10.91
CA ASN A 338 8.80 5.26 11.49
C ASN A 338 7.48 4.80 10.84
N VAL A 339 7.29 5.11 9.54
CA VAL A 339 6.06 4.77 8.80
C VAL A 339 6.30 3.59 7.86
N ARG A 340 5.37 2.64 7.87
CA ARG A 340 5.37 1.47 6.97
C ARG A 340 4.24 1.57 5.92
N ARG A 341 4.47 1.02 4.73
CA ARG A 341 3.45 0.87 3.67
C ARG A 341 2.83 2.19 3.19
N LEU A 342 3.59 3.29 3.25
CA LEU A 342 3.11 4.59 2.78
C LEU A 342 3.21 4.69 1.25
N ALA A 343 2.13 5.15 0.62
CA ALA A 343 2.00 5.35 -0.81
C ALA A 343 1.73 6.83 -1.15
N GLY A 344 2.43 7.37 -2.15
CA GLY A 344 2.17 8.69 -2.73
C GLY A 344 1.95 8.62 -4.23
N ILE A 345 0.73 8.90 -4.69
CA ILE A 345 0.34 8.78 -6.10
C ILE A 345 -0.36 10.06 -6.56
N GLY A 346 0.09 10.64 -7.68
CA GLY A 346 -0.55 11.85 -8.21
C GLY A 346 -0.32 13.11 -7.39
N LEU A 347 0.78 13.19 -6.64
CA LEU A 347 1.11 14.34 -5.81
C LEU A 347 1.71 15.48 -6.64
N LEU A 348 1.21 16.70 -6.42
CA LEU A 348 1.89 17.93 -6.80
C LEU A 348 2.59 18.49 -5.56
N VAL A 349 3.91 18.40 -5.54
CA VAL A 349 4.76 18.88 -4.43
C VAL A 349 5.58 20.06 -4.93
N ASP A 350 5.18 21.29 -4.59
CA ASP A 350 5.73 22.46 -5.25
C ASP A 350 5.97 23.64 -4.31
N MET A 351 7.15 24.28 -4.42
CA MET A 351 7.54 25.47 -3.63
C MET A 351 7.56 25.26 -2.10
N ASN A 352 7.88 24.05 -1.63
CA ASN A 352 7.96 23.79 -0.19
C ASN A 352 9.36 24.04 0.39
N GLY A 353 9.41 24.50 1.63
CA GLY A 353 10.61 24.65 2.44
C GLY A 353 11.32 26.01 2.30
N TRP A 354 10.75 26.94 1.53
CA TRP A 354 11.31 28.27 1.26
C TRP A 354 10.25 29.17 0.61
N ALA A 355 10.56 30.46 0.45
CA ALA A 355 9.72 31.41 -0.26
C ALA A 355 10.55 32.38 -1.13
N GLU A 356 9.97 32.88 -2.23
CA GLU A 356 10.62 33.86 -3.09
C GLU A 356 10.93 35.16 -2.34
N GLY A 357 12.00 35.85 -2.76
CA GLY A 357 12.45 37.09 -2.12
C GLY A 357 13.31 36.90 -0.86
N TYR A 358 13.70 35.66 -0.53
CA TYR A 358 14.63 35.39 0.55
C TYR A 358 15.97 36.12 0.37
N ASP A 359 16.65 36.38 1.49
CA ASP A 359 17.97 36.99 1.51
C ASP A 359 19.08 35.93 1.58
N TYR A 360 20.14 36.10 0.79
CA TYR A 360 21.29 35.18 0.76
C TYR A 360 21.94 35.01 2.15
N ASN A 361 21.98 36.08 2.95
CA ASN A 361 22.57 36.09 4.29
C ASN A 361 21.59 35.66 5.39
N MET A 362 20.44 35.07 5.03
CA MET A 362 19.48 34.49 5.96
C MET A 362 18.77 35.48 6.90
N SER A 363 18.62 36.74 6.47
CA SER A 363 17.88 37.76 7.25
C SER A 363 16.43 37.34 7.57
N GLY A 364 16.05 37.42 8.84
CA GLY A 364 14.67 37.19 9.29
C GLY A 364 13.67 38.26 8.86
N GLN A 365 14.14 39.37 8.29
CA GLN A 365 13.29 40.39 7.66
C GLN A 365 12.85 40.01 6.24
N SER A 366 13.47 38.99 5.65
CA SER A 366 13.11 38.44 4.35
C SER A 366 12.39 37.10 4.52
N PRO A 367 11.61 36.66 3.50
CA PRO A 367 10.98 35.35 3.49
C PRO A 367 11.97 34.19 3.72
N GLN A 368 11.44 33.02 4.11
CA GLN A 368 12.27 31.87 4.48
C GLN A 368 13.21 31.44 3.34
N PRO A 369 14.54 31.43 3.56
CA PRO A 369 15.49 30.92 2.59
C PRO A 369 15.46 29.38 2.55
N PRO A 370 15.89 28.77 1.42
CA PRO A 370 16.07 27.33 1.36
C PRO A 370 17.20 26.87 2.29
N SER A 371 17.17 25.61 2.70
CA SER A 371 18.26 24.99 3.46
C SER A 371 18.41 23.50 3.13
N ASP A 372 19.56 22.92 3.47
CA ASP A 372 19.88 21.49 3.38
C ASP A 372 18.97 20.59 4.24
N ARG A 373 18.10 21.18 5.08
CA ARG A 373 17.13 20.48 5.95
C ARG A 373 15.68 20.66 5.51
N ASN A 374 15.43 21.47 4.48
CA ASN A 374 14.09 21.74 3.95
C ASN A 374 13.91 21.04 2.60
N HIS A 375 12.82 20.29 2.46
CA HIS A 375 12.60 19.43 1.29
C HIS A 375 11.16 19.52 0.78
N GLY A 376 10.90 19.03 -0.43
CA GLY A 376 9.53 18.79 -0.88
C GLY A 376 8.88 17.70 -0.04
N LEU A 377 9.50 16.52 -0.07
CA LEU A 377 9.17 15.37 0.76
C LEU A 377 10.42 14.92 1.53
N TYR A 378 10.28 14.62 2.82
CA TYR A 378 11.33 13.99 3.63
C TYR A 378 10.78 12.74 4.34
N TRP A 379 11.18 11.56 3.88
CA TRP A 379 10.80 10.30 4.54
C TRP A 379 12.06 9.63 5.10
N SER A 380 12.07 9.50 6.42
CA SER A 380 13.24 9.18 7.24
C SER A 380 13.73 7.73 7.05
N SER A 381 14.90 7.42 7.63
CA SER A 381 15.62 6.14 7.43
C SER A 381 14.90 4.93 8.00
N ASN A 382 14.01 5.15 8.97
CA ASN A 382 13.21 4.14 9.63
C ASN A 382 11.82 3.97 8.99
N CYS A 383 11.57 4.53 7.81
CA CYS A 383 10.39 4.17 7.03
C CYS A 383 10.66 2.90 6.20
N ARG A 384 9.61 2.25 5.66
CA ARG A 384 9.76 1.05 4.81
C ARG A 384 8.51 0.69 3.99
N HIS A 385 8.74 -0.11 2.97
CA HIS A 385 7.79 -0.54 1.94
C HIS A 385 7.05 0.64 1.29
N LEU A 386 7.81 1.67 0.92
CA LEU A 386 7.26 2.89 0.36
C LEU A 386 7.02 2.74 -1.15
N THR A 387 5.95 3.36 -1.64
CA THR A 387 5.68 3.51 -3.08
C THR A 387 5.44 4.98 -3.43
N LEU A 388 6.12 5.51 -4.45
CA LEU A 388 5.82 6.83 -5.01
C LEU A 388 5.66 6.74 -6.54
N ARG A 389 4.50 7.10 -7.07
CA ARG A 389 4.22 6.95 -8.51
C ARG A 389 3.41 8.09 -9.13
N ASP A 390 3.76 8.48 -10.36
CA ASP A 390 2.99 9.46 -11.17
C ASP A 390 2.89 10.86 -10.51
N ASN A 391 3.99 11.38 -9.96
CA ASN A 391 4.03 12.67 -9.22
C ASN A 391 4.79 13.78 -9.95
N ILE A 392 4.44 15.04 -9.66
CA ILE A 392 5.21 16.23 -10.03
C ILE A 392 5.82 16.83 -8.77
N ILE A 393 7.15 16.88 -8.71
CA ILE A 393 7.90 17.40 -7.57
C ILE A 393 8.77 18.54 -8.06
N SER A 394 8.43 19.77 -7.70
CA SER A 394 8.91 20.97 -8.39
C SER A 394 9.36 22.07 -7.43
N ARG A 395 10.46 22.77 -7.76
CA ARG A 395 10.89 24.03 -7.12
C ARG A 395 10.97 24.00 -5.59
N ASN A 396 11.17 22.85 -4.97
CA ASN A 396 11.31 22.76 -3.52
C ASN A 396 12.68 23.31 -3.08
N ALA A 397 12.84 23.54 -1.77
CA ALA A 397 14.01 24.20 -1.18
C ALA A 397 15.34 23.52 -1.53
N SER A 398 15.65 22.36 -0.94
CA SER A 398 16.83 21.55 -1.28
C SER A 398 16.46 20.32 -2.10
N CYS A 399 16.04 19.24 -1.45
CA CYS A 399 15.67 18.01 -2.16
C CYS A 399 14.21 18.06 -2.59
N GLY A 400 13.91 17.64 -3.82
CA GLY A 400 12.54 17.38 -4.24
C GLY A 400 11.95 16.28 -3.39
N PHE A 401 12.64 15.14 -3.36
CA PHE A 401 12.33 14.05 -2.45
C PHE A 401 13.61 13.53 -1.78
N GLN A 402 13.68 13.69 -0.46
CA GLN A 402 14.67 13.05 0.37
C GLN A 402 14.08 11.78 0.96
N ILE A 403 14.58 10.64 0.50
CA ILE A 403 14.27 9.33 1.04
C ILE A 403 15.52 8.74 1.65
N ARG A 404 15.40 8.22 2.86
CA ARG A 404 16.52 7.52 3.48
C ARG A 404 16.37 6.01 3.35
N CYS A 405 15.16 5.47 3.41
CA CYS A 405 14.85 4.04 3.54
C CYS A 405 14.76 3.17 2.27
N GLY A 406 14.95 3.74 1.07
CA GLY A 406 14.60 3.05 -0.18
C GLY A 406 13.10 2.80 -0.36
N GLY A 407 12.73 2.06 -1.41
CA GLY A 407 11.33 1.87 -1.81
C GLY A 407 11.14 1.67 -3.33
N TYR A 408 9.89 1.72 -3.79
CA TYR A 408 9.50 1.62 -5.19
C TYR A 408 9.04 2.98 -5.73
N PHE A 409 9.71 3.49 -6.76
CA PHE A 409 9.49 4.82 -7.32
C PHE A 409 9.30 4.70 -8.83
N GLU A 410 8.20 5.17 -9.38
CA GLU A 410 7.89 4.99 -10.81
C GLU A 410 7.24 6.22 -11.44
N ARG A 411 7.72 6.66 -12.62
CA ARG A 411 7.14 7.78 -13.37
C ARG A 411 6.97 9.05 -12.53
N ASN A 412 8.02 9.43 -11.80
CA ASN A 412 8.06 10.70 -11.09
C ASN A 412 8.75 11.76 -11.94
N LEU A 413 8.20 12.97 -11.95
CA LEU A 413 8.75 14.13 -12.65
C LEU A 413 9.33 15.12 -11.64
N PHE A 414 10.63 15.37 -11.74
CA PHE A 414 11.36 16.30 -10.88
C PHE A 414 11.73 17.55 -11.66
N LEU A 415 11.32 18.72 -11.18
CA LEU A 415 11.51 19.99 -11.88
C LEU A 415 12.19 21.02 -10.98
N TYR A 416 13.38 21.52 -11.33
CA TYR A 416 13.98 22.71 -10.70
C TYR A 416 14.13 22.61 -9.17
N ASN A 417 14.34 21.37 -8.68
CA ASN A 417 14.80 21.13 -7.32
C ASN A 417 16.33 21.21 -7.30
N ASN A 418 16.88 21.57 -6.14
CA ASN A 418 18.31 21.69 -5.92
C ASN A 418 19.00 20.30 -5.97
N LEU A 419 18.33 19.28 -5.40
CA LEU A 419 18.52 17.86 -5.65
C LEU A 419 17.18 17.28 -6.12
N ALA A 420 17.10 16.59 -7.26
CA ALA A 420 15.84 16.01 -7.71
C ALA A 420 15.36 14.89 -6.77
N PHE A 421 16.20 13.87 -6.57
CA PHE A 421 15.92 12.73 -5.72
C PHE A 421 17.15 12.39 -4.87
N GLY A 422 16.98 12.24 -3.56
CA GLY A 422 18.04 11.90 -2.62
C GLY A 422 17.75 10.63 -1.85
N GLY A 423 18.43 9.54 -2.20
CA GLY A 423 18.49 8.25 -1.52
C GLY A 423 19.84 8.09 -0.83
N ASP A 424 19.91 8.27 0.49
CA ASP A 424 21.19 8.14 1.22
C ASP A 424 21.57 6.68 1.54
N ALA A 425 22.87 6.49 1.76
CA ALA A 425 23.51 5.20 2.04
C ALA A 425 23.32 4.65 3.47
N ASP A 426 22.79 5.47 4.37
CA ASP A 426 22.76 5.15 5.81
C ASP A 426 21.56 4.28 6.23
N ALA A 427 20.61 4.00 5.33
CA ALA A 427 19.47 3.16 5.67
C ALA A 427 19.53 1.78 5.01
N TYR A 428 19.30 0.78 5.85
CA TYR A 428 19.42 -0.63 5.50
C TYR A 428 18.09 -1.29 5.11
N THR A 429 16.94 -0.60 5.17
CA THR A 429 15.62 -1.25 5.05
C THR A 429 15.33 -1.77 3.62
N ASN A 430 14.88 -0.95 2.67
CA ASN A 430 14.55 -1.44 1.33
C ASN A 430 15.61 -1.14 0.25
N PHE A 431 15.62 -1.96 -0.81
CA PHE A 431 16.24 -1.59 -2.07
C PHE A 431 15.54 -0.35 -2.65
N THR A 432 16.32 0.58 -3.19
CA THR A 432 15.78 1.71 -3.95
C THR A 432 15.59 1.30 -5.40
N THR A 433 14.33 1.30 -5.86
CA THR A 433 13.94 1.00 -7.24
C THR A 433 13.33 2.25 -7.87
N LEU A 434 14.05 2.91 -8.79
CA LEU A 434 13.58 4.08 -9.53
C LEU A 434 13.36 3.72 -11.00
N LEU A 435 12.12 3.82 -11.46
CA LEU A 435 11.69 3.39 -12.79
C LEU A 435 11.07 4.56 -13.56
N ASP A 436 11.42 4.65 -14.85
CA ASP A 436 10.75 5.50 -15.85
C ASP A 436 10.49 6.96 -15.40
N SER A 437 11.37 7.53 -14.58
CA SER A 437 11.26 8.88 -14.00
C SER A 437 12.12 9.89 -14.74
N ALA A 438 11.74 11.17 -14.71
CA ALA A 438 12.46 12.23 -15.42
C ALA A 438 12.80 13.42 -14.51
N ALA A 439 13.99 14.00 -14.71
CA ALA A 439 14.42 15.23 -14.05
C ALA A 439 14.79 16.30 -15.09
N PHE A 440 14.25 17.51 -14.92
CA PHE A 440 14.55 18.69 -15.72
C PHE A 440 14.83 19.91 -14.85
N GLY A 441 15.91 20.62 -15.16
CA GLY A 441 16.30 21.83 -14.46
C GLY A 441 16.74 21.60 -13.03
N SER A 442 17.80 22.28 -12.62
CA SER A 442 18.20 22.39 -11.23
C SER A 442 17.67 23.68 -10.60
N GLY A 443 17.44 23.65 -9.29
CA GLY A 443 16.93 24.82 -8.57
C GLY A 443 17.94 25.94 -8.43
N HIS A 444 19.23 25.60 -8.27
CA HIS A 444 20.35 26.50 -8.01
C HIS A 444 20.09 27.60 -6.95
N LYS A 445 19.33 27.28 -5.89
CA LYS A 445 19.01 28.22 -4.81
C LYS A 445 20.15 28.27 -3.80
N THR A 446 20.79 29.44 -3.64
CA THR A 446 22.03 29.62 -2.87
C THR A 446 21.80 30.39 -1.58
N VAL A 447 22.54 30.05 -0.54
CA VAL A 447 22.45 30.69 0.79
C VAL A 447 23.83 30.70 1.46
N ALA A 448 24.07 31.66 2.35
CA ALA A 448 25.36 31.82 3.04
C ALA A 448 25.67 30.68 4.02
N SER A 449 24.66 29.99 4.54
CA SER A 449 24.79 28.86 5.47
C SER A 449 23.69 27.83 5.26
N TYR A 450 23.94 26.58 5.67
CA TYR A 450 23.02 25.44 5.46
C TYR A 450 22.64 25.23 3.98
N GLN A 451 23.56 25.49 3.06
CA GLN A 451 23.29 25.34 1.64
C GLN A 451 23.19 23.86 1.25
N GLY A 452 22.05 23.48 0.67
CA GLY A 452 21.89 22.14 0.08
C GLY A 452 22.69 21.95 -1.21
N ALA A 453 22.54 20.76 -1.81
CA ALA A 453 22.96 20.54 -3.20
C ALA A 453 22.32 21.58 -4.13
N LEU A 454 22.95 21.89 -5.27
CA LEU A 454 22.45 22.93 -6.19
C LEU A 454 22.00 22.40 -7.55
N SER A 455 22.60 21.30 -8.01
CA SER A 455 22.56 20.78 -9.39
C SER A 455 22.62 19.25 -9.44
N PHE A 456 22.11 18.56 -8.42
CA PHE A 456 22.16 17.10 -8.37
C PHE A 456 20.88 16.53 -8.99
N GLY A 457 21.01 15.57 -9.91
CA GLY A 457 19.85 14.81 -10.39
C GLY A 457 19.45 13.76 -9.34
N TYR A 458 19.91 12.52 -9.49
CA TYR A 458 19.56 11.42 -8.59
C TYR A 458 20.74 10.99 -7.72
N ASP A 459 20.63 11.16 -6.41
CA ASP A 459 21.50 10.47 -5.46
C ASP A 459 20.82 9.15 -5.05
N LEU A 460 21.45 8.02 -5.36
CA LEU A 460 20.91 6.67 -5.18
C LEU A 460 21.95 5.80 -4.45
N GLY A 461 22.33 6.23 -3.24
CA GLY A 461 23.40 5.65 -2.43
C GLY A 461 23.07 4.33 -1.72
N SER A 462 21.86 3.77 -1.88
CA SER A 462 21.47 2.49 -1.25
C SER A 462 22.16 1.28 -1.89
N LYS A 463 22.46 0.25 -1.11
CA LYS A 463 23.04 -1.01 -1.61
C LYS A 463 22.09 -1.69 -2.61
N LYS A 464 22.63 -2.15 -3.74
CA LYS A 464 21.90 -2.81 -4.83
C LYS A 464 20.74 -2.00 -5.38
N ALA A 465 20.91 -0.68 -5.46
CA ALA A 465 19.94 0.23 -6.10
C ALA A 465 19.68 -0.15 -7.57
N VAL A 466 18.47 0.16 -8.03
CA VAL A 466 17.97 -0.13 -9.36
C VAL A 466 17.44 1.16 -9.99
N ALA A 467 17.98 1.52 -11.15
CA ALA A 467 17.51 2.63 -11.97
C ALA A 467 17.23 2.12 -13.39
N ILE A 468 15.96 2.07 -13.81
CA ILE A 468 15.58 1.54 -15.14
C ILE A 468 14.68 2.54 -15.89
N GLY A 469 15.08 2.95 -17.08
CA GLY A 469 14.33 3.81 -17.98
C GLY A 469 14.27 5.28 -17.55
N ASN A 470 15.15 5.74 -16.67
CA ASN A 470 15.12 7.12 -16.19
C ASN A 470 15.80 8.10 -17.16
N VAL A 471 15.38 9.36 -17.12
CA VAL A 471 15.96 10.47 -17.90
C VAL A 471 16.37 11.61 -16.96
N ILE A 472 17.56 12.17 -17.19
CA ILE A 472 18.03 13.40 -16.53
C ILE A 472 18.51 14.33 -17.63
N ALA A 473 17.82 15.46 -17.80
CA ALA A 473 18.09 16.32 -18.94
C ALA A 473 18.00 17.81 -18.60
N HIS A 474 18.88 18.60 -19.22
CA HIS A 474 18.86 20.06 -19.20
C HIS A 474 18.87 20.64 -17.78
N ASP A 475 20.06 20.80 -17.20
CA ASP A 475 20.25 21.42 -15.86
C ASP A 475 19.70 22.87 -15.78
N ALA A 476 19.60 23.55 -16.92
CA ALA A 476 18.94 24.83 -17.09
C ALA A 476 18.17 24.85 -18.42
N ASP A 477 17.21 25.76 -18.58
CA ASP A 477 16.53 25.95 -19.87
C ASP A 477 17.57 26.24 -20.99
N PRO A 478 17.70 25.36 -22.01
CA PRO A 478 18.63 25.57 -23.11
C PRO A 478 18.35 26.83 -23.93
N ALA A 479 17.11 27.32 -23.91
CA ALA A 479 16.70 28.55 -24.60
C ALA A 479 16.96 29.82 -23.78
N ASN A 480 17.46 29.71 -22.54
CA ASN A 480 17.71 30.82 -21.63
C ASN A 480 19.21 30.98 -21.31
N PRO A 481 19.97 31.76 -22.11
CA PRO A 481 21.40 31.97 -21.89
C PRO A 481 21.74 32.56 -20.52
N ALA A 482 20.86 33.41 -19.97
CA ALA A 482 21.08 34.04 -18.67
C ALA A 482 21.00 33.01 -17.53
N GLU A 483 19.99 32.13 -17.57
CA GLU A 483 19.85 31.03 -16.59
C GLU A 483 21.04 30.08 -16.65
N ARG A 484 21.47 29.66 -17.85
CA ARG A 484 22.66 28.82 -18.01
C ARG A 484 23.93 29.46 -17.47
N SER A 485 24.08 30.76 -17.66
CA SER A 485 25.24 31.50 -17.14
C SER A 485 25.19 31.66 -15.62
N ALA A 486 23.99 31.77 -15.03
CA ALA A 486 23.82 31.85 -13.58
C ALA A 486 24.02 30.50 -12.87
N ARG A 487 23.80 29.38 -13.57
CA ARG A 487 23.91 28.01 -13.02
C ARG A 487 25.22 27.35 -13.42
N MET A 488 26.34 27.82 -12.88
CA MET A 488 27.66 27.27 -13.19
C MET A 488 28.03 26.08 -12.27
N ASN A 489 28.40 24.94 -12.90
CA ASN A 489 29.19 23.82 -12.36
C ASN A 489 28.99 23.39 -10.90
N ARG A 490 27.89 22.70 -10.52
CA ARG A 490 27.75 22.10 -9.16
C ARG A 490 26.90 20.81 -9.00
N GLY A 491 27.41 19.64 -9.38
CA GLY A 491 26.86 18.34 -8.98
C GLY A 491 26.67 17.32 -10.11
N PRO A 492 26.63 16.01 -9.80
CA PRO A 492 26.47 14.97 -10.80
C PRO A 492 25.02 14.82 -11.28
N ALA A 493 24.82 14.31 -12.50
CA ALA A 493 23.50 13.89 -12.96
C ALA A 493 22.96 12.78 -12.06
N TYR A 494 23.81 11.83 -11.69
CA TYR A 494 23.48 10.86 -10.65
C TYR A 494 24.71 10.43 -9.85
N LYS A 495 24.50 10.00 -8.60
CA LYS A 495 25.50 9.38 -7.72
C LYS A 495 24.94 8.05 -7.22
N GLY A 496 25.81 7.05 -7.05
CA GLY A 496 25.43 5.76 -6.45
C GLY A 496 26.53 5.17 -5.57
N GLN A 497 27.30 6.04 -4.92
CA GLN A 497 28.34 5.64 -3.96
C GLN A 497 27.86 5.94 -2.53
N PRO A 498 27.94 4.99 -1.60
CA PRO A 498 27.89 5.30 -0.18
C PRO A 498 29.03 6.26 0.18
N ASN A 499 28.81 7.14 1.15
CA ASN A 499 29.76 8.20 1.53
C ASN A 499 31.08 7.68 2.16
N THR A 500 31.35 6.38 2.07
CA THR A 500 32.54 5.69 2.54
C THR A 500 33.44 5.34 1.36
N ALA A 501 34.74 5.59 1.49
CA ALA A 501 35.78 5.54 0.45
C ALA A 501 36.04 4.19 -0.29
N SER A 502 35.09 3.26 -0.34
CA SER A 502 35.23 2.01 -1.11
C SER A 502 34.86 2.23 -2.59
N THR A 503 35.82 1.96 -3.47
CA THR A 503 35.80 2.24 -4.92
C THR A 503 34.91 1.31 -5.77
N VAL A 504 33.86 0.69 -5.22
CA VAL A 504 32.95 -0.17 -6.00
C VAL A 504 31.55 0.41 -5.95
N SER A 505 31.00 0.75 -7.12
CA SER A 505 29.62 1.20 -7.26
C SER A 505 28.68 0.05 -6.89
N ASP A 506 27.75 0.28 -5.97
CA ASP A 506 26.94 -0.81 -5.38
C ASP A 506 25.58 -0.98 -6.08
N TRP A 507 25.46 -0.53 -7.33
CA TRP A 507 24.26 -0.69 -8.15
C TRP A 507 23.99 -2.17 -8.45
N LEU A 508 22.70 -2.54 -8.49
CA LEU A 508 22.29 -3.77 -9.16
C LEU A 508 22.18 -3.54 -10.67
N TYR A 509 21.52 -2.43 -11.05
CA TYR A 509 21.30 -2.07 -12.45
C TYR A 509 21.07 -0.57 -12.59
N ASN A 510 21.62 0.04 -13.63
CA ASN A 510 21.38 1.43 -13.99
C ASN A 510 21.47 1.58 -15.52
N ASP A 511 20.41 2.06 -16.18
CA ASP A 511 20.38 2.44 -17.61
C ASP A 511 19.97 3.91 -17.84
N THR A 512 19.99 4.75 -16.80
CA THR A 512 19.61 6.18 -16.84
C THR A 512 20.27 6.90 -18.01
N GLN A 513 19.46 7.64 -18.78
CA GLN A 513 19.90 8.48 -19.90
C GLN A 513 20.16 9.91 -19.41
N VAL A 514 21.31 10.48 -19.80
CA VAL A 514 21.73 11.82 -19.37
C VAL A 514 21.99 12.69 -20.59
N HIS A 515 21.49 13.94 -20.58
CA HIS A 515 21.77 14.90 -21.64
C HIS A 515 21.79 16.35 -21.14
N ASN A 516 22.80 17.15 -21.51
CA ASN A 516 22.95 18.55 -21.12
C ASN A 516 22.79 18.82 -19.61
N TRP A 517 23.33 17.94 -18.76
CA TRP A 517 23.30 18.11 -17.32
C TRP A 517 24.66 18.63 -16.81
N ASN A 518 24.72 19.92 -16.45
CA ASN A 518 25.87 20.51 -15.76
C ASN A 518 27.24 20.21 -16.43
N GLY A 519 27.32 20.34 -17.76
CA GLY A 519 28.53 20.09 -18.54
C GLY A 519 29.00 18.64 -18.63
N GLN A 520 28.26 17.69 -18.06
CA GLN A 520 28.59 16.26 -18.17
C GLN A 520 28.38 15.75 -19.60
N PRO A 521 29.17 14.75 -20.02
CA PRO A 521 28.92 14.03 -21.26
C PRO A 521 27.49 13.48 -21.28
N SER A 522 26.89 13.43 -22.46
CA SER A 522 25.63 12.70 -22.61
C SER A 522 25.91 11.20 -22.45
N GLU A 523 24.98 10.49 -21.82
CA GLU A 523 25.10 9.05 -21.55
C GLU A 523 23.87 8.31 -22.07
N ARG A 524 24.10 7.17 -22.76
CA ARG A 524 23.04 6.25 -23.21
C ARG A 524 21.96 6.89 -24.09
N VAL A 525 22.37 7.84 -24.93
CA VAL A 525 21.52 8.52 -25.92
C VAL A 525 22.00 8.28 -27.36
N ASP A 526 22.82 7.25 -27.56
CA ASP A 526 23.38 6.90 -28.87
C ASP A 526 22.26 6.61 -29.87
N GLY A 527 22.42 7.11 -31.10
CA GLY A 527 21.43 6.94 -32.17
C GLY A 527 20.24 7.91 -32.12
N ILE A 528 20.16 8.80 -31.12
CA ILE A 528 19.13 9.84 -31.03
C ILE A 528 19.70 11.16 -31.55
N ALA A 529 18.95 11.84 -32.44
CA ALA A 529 19.40 13.10 -33.01
C ALA A 529 19.57 14.17 -31.91
N PRO A 530 20.74 14.87 -31.84
CA PRO A 530 20.97 15.91 -30.85
C PRO A 530 19.92 17.03 -30.87
N SER A 531 19.37 17.35 -32.04
CA SER A 531 18.26 18.32 -32.16
C SER A 531 17.00 17.87 -31.42
N VAL A 532 16.66 16.58 -31.47
CA VAL A 532 15.49 16.03 -30.75
C VAL A 532 15.72 16.13 -29.24
N LEU A 533 16.91 15.76 -28.76
CA LEU A 533 17.28 15.83 -27.34
C LEU A 533 17.27 17.29 -26.82
N ASN A 534 17.87 18.21 -27.58
CA ASN A 534 17.87 19.65 -27.28
C ASN A 534 16.46 20.26 -27.28
N ASP A 535 15.56 19.73 -28.11
CA ASP A 535 14.16 20.15 -28.17
C ASP A 535 13.26 19.49 -27.12
N THR A 536 13.78 18.53 -26.36
CA THR A 536 13.01 17.84 -25.31
C THR A 536 13.18 18.58 -24.00
N THR A 537 12.50 19.71 -23.83
CA THR A 537 12.53 20.53 -22.61
C THR A 537 11.13 20.67 -21.99
N ILE A 538 11.07 20.92 -20.67
CA ILE A 538 9.79 21.10 -19.98
C ILE A 538 9.04 22.35 -20.49
N GLN A 539 9.76 23.40 -20.89
CA GLN A 539 9.20 24.62 -21.49
C GLN A 539 8.52 24.34 -22.83
N LYS A 540 9.14 23.54 -23.70
CA LYS A 540 8.56 23.17 -25.00
C LYS A 540 7.33 22.27 -24.83
N TYR A 541 7.37 21.32 -23.89
CA TYR A 541 6.19 20.56 -23.52
C TYR A 541 5.07 21.50 -23.01
N ALA A 542 5.40 22.39 -22.07
CA ALA A 542 4.42 23.32 -21.49
C ALA A 542 3.80 24.23 -22.55
N ALA A 543 4.58 24.74 -23.49
CA ALA A 543 4.12 25.57 -24.58
C ALA A 543 3.09 24.81 -25.45
N ALA A 544 3.41 23.58 -25.83
CA ALA A 544 2.51 22.71 -26.58
C ALA A 544 1.22 22.39 -25.78
N LYS A 545 1.36 21.98 -24.51
CA LYS A 545 0.24 21.60 -23.64
C LYS A 545 -0.74 22.76 -23.39
N LEU A 546 -0.21 23.97 -23.26
CA LEU A 546 -0.98 25.19 -22.98
C LEU A 546 -1.39 25.96 -24.23
N GLY A 547 -1.03 25.48 -25.43
CA GLY A 547 -1.32 26.17 -26.69
C GLY A 547 -0.65 27.55 -26.81
N LYS A 548 0.53 27.72 -26.22
CA LYS A 548 1.30 28.99 -26.24
C LYS A 548 2.51 28.87 -27.18
N PRO A 549 2.94 29.95 -27.85
CA PRO A 549 4.20 29.95 -28.61
C PRO A 549 5.44 29.66 -27.74
N ALA A 550 5.40 30.09 -26.48
CA ALA A 550 6.38 29.78 -25.45
C ALA A 550 5.67 29.71 -24.08
N ALA A 551 6.18 28.89 -23.18
CA ALA A 551 5.70 28.78 -21.81
C ALA A 551 6.87 28.57 -20.85
N THR A 552 6.70 29.03 -19.62
CA THR A 552 7.65 28.86 -18.53
C THR A 552 7.29 27.66 -17.65
N LEU A 553 8.19 27.28 -16.75
CA LEU A 553 7.84 26.35 -15.67
C LEU A 553 6.69 26.89 -14.81
N ALA A 554 6.67 28.19 -14.53
CA ALA A 554 5.62 28.82 -13.74
C ALA A 554 4.24 28.68 -14.41
N ASP A 555 4.17 28.80 -15.74
CA ASP A 555 2.93 28.54 -16.49
C ASP A 555 2.43 27.10 -16.32
N LEU A 556 3.34 26.12 -16.42
CA LEU A 556 2.99 24.71 -16.25
C LEU A 556 2.53 24.41 -14.82
N MET A 557 3.23 24.95 -13.82
CA MET A 557 2.85 24.75 -12.42
C MET A 557 1.55 25.46 -12.07
N ALA A 558 1.28 26.65 -12.63
CA ALA A 558 -0.02 27.30 -12.50
C ALA A 558 -1.15 26.46 -13.12
N HIS A 559 -0.88 25.71 -14.20
CA HIS A 559 -1.82 24.73 -14.73
C HIS A 559 -2.02 23.54 -13.80
N ALA A 560 -0.94 22.89 -13.36
CA ALA A 560 -0.98 21.74 -12.46
C ALA A 560 -1.70 22.05 -11.13
N ARG A 561 -1.53 23.27 -10.62
CA ARG A 561 -2.16 23.75 -9.39
C ARG A 561 -3.68 23.92 -9.50
N ARG A 562 -4.30 24.04 -10.67
CA ARG A 562 -5.76 24.24 -10.76
C ARG A 562 -6.56 23.05 -10.23
N GLU A 563 -7.64 23.31 -9.51
CA GLU A 563 -8.64 22.29 -9.16
C GLU A 563 -9.16 21.61 -10.43
N GLY A 564 -9.37 20.29 -10.38
CA GLY A 564 -9.82 19.49 -11.52
C GLY A 564 -8.72 19.04 -12.50
N VAL A 565 -7.49 19.55 -12.39
CA VAL A 565 -6.35 18.99 -13.14
C VAL A 565 -5.87 17.72 -12.45
N SER A 566 -5.87 16.61 -13.20
CA SER A 566 -5.29 15.34 -12.80
C SER A 566 -3.76 15.42 -12.90
N VAL A 567 -3.09 15.44 -11.74
CA VAL A 567 -1.63 15.45 -11.65
C VAL A 567 -1.07 14.12 -12.16
N THR A 568 -1.77 13.02 -11.87
CA THR A 568 -1.44 11.68 -12.38
C THR A 568 -1.37 11.66 -13.91
N ASP A 569 -2.42 12.13 -14.59
CA ASP A 569 -2.46 12.11 -16.07
C ASP A 569 -1.48 13.10 -16.69
N LEU A 570 -1.33 14.29 -16.09
CA LEU A 570 -0.34 15.27 -16.53
C LEU A 570 1.08 14.71 -16.43
N THR A 571 1.41 14.03 -15.34
CA THR A 571 2.73 13.40 -15.17
C THR A 571 2.96 12.31 -16.20
N ARG A 572 1.99 11.40 -16.38
CA ARG A 572 2.08 10.32 -17.37
C ARG A 572 2.27 10.85 -18.78
N ASP A 573 1.55 11.91 -19.16
CA ASP A 573 1.66 12.59 -20.45
C ASP A 573 3.07 13.17 -20.67
N ILE A 574 3.61 13.89 -19.67
CA ILE A 574 4.97 14.44 -19.72
C ILE A 574 6.01 13.33 -19.85
N ILE A 575 5.94 12.31 -19.00
CA ILE A 575 6.89 11.20 -19.01
C ILE A 575 6.82 10.44 -20.33
N ALA A 576 5.62 10.12 -20.85
CA ALA A 576 5.46 9.46 -22.14
C ALA A 576 6.07 10.29 -23.28
N TRP A 577 5.81 11.61 -23.31
CA TRP A 577 6.38 12.52 -24.28
C TRP A 577 7.92 12.57 -24.20
N THR A 578 8.49 12.65 -23.00
CA THR A 578 9.93 12.65 -22.78
C THR A 578 10.54 11.32 -23.24
N LYS A 579 10.00 10.20 -22.80
CA LYS A 579 10.50 8.85 -23.09
C LYS A 579 10.50 8.54 -24.58
N ALA A 580 9.44 8.93 -25.29
CA ALA A 580 9.38 8.77 -26.75
C ALA A 580 10.51 9.52 -27.47
N ARG A 581 10.83 10.74 -27.01
CA ARG A 581 11.89 11.57 -27.62
C ARG A 581 13.31 11.16 -27.21
N PHE A 582 13.44 10.47 -26.09
CA PHE A 582 14.68 9.81 -25.64
C PHE A 582 14.82 8.37 -26.17
N GLY A 583 14.03 7.97 -27.18
CA GLY A 583 14.18 6.67 -27.87
C GLY A 583 13.78 5.46 -27.03
N SER A 584 13.13 5.66 -25.90
CA SER A 584 12.69 4.59 -24.99
C SER A 584 11.20 4.73 -24.64
N PRO A 585 10.29 4.79 -25.65
CA PRO A 585 8.88 5.04 -25.42
C PRO A 585 8.27 4.04 -24.45
N LEU A 586 7.41 4.54 -23.56
CA LEU A 586 6.55 3.66 -22.77
C LEU A 586 5.56 2.96 -23.70
N PRO A 587 5.22 1.69 -23.44
CA PRO A 587 4.18 1.00 -24.19
C PRO A 587 2.89 1.82 -24.20
N ALA A 588 2.31 2.00 -25.39
CA ALA A 588 1.02 2.63 -25.54
C ALA A 588 -0.04 1.81 -24.80
N VAL A 589 -1.08 2.49 -24.30
CA VAL A 589 -2.24 1.81 -23.72
C VAL A 589 -2.83 0.88 -24.77
N ARG A 590 -2.95 -0.41 -24.43
CA ARG A 590 -3.53 -1.39 -25.36
C ARG A 590 -5.00 -1.10 -25.57
N THR A 591 -5.41 -1.12 -26.84
CA THR A 591 -6.82 -0.99 -27.26
C THR A 591 -7.47 -2.33 -27.57
N ALA A 592 -6.71 -3.42 -27.54
CA ALA A 592 -7.17 -4.77 -27.83
C ALA A 592 -6.80 -5.72 -26.68
N PRO A 593 -7.62 -6.76 -26.44
CA PRO A 593 -7.34 -7.76 -25.43
C PRO A 593 -6.05 -8.52 -25.74
N ALA A 594 -5.36 -8.99 -24.70
CA ALA A 594 -4.19 -9.84 -24.85
C ALA A 594 -4.10 -10.89 -23.74
N MET A 595 -3.22 -11.87 -23.95
CA MET A 595 -2.76 -12.79 -22.92
C MET A 595 -1.51 -12.21 -22.28
N LEU A 596 -1.55 -11.94 -20.97
CA LEU A 596 -0.41 -11.44 -20.21
C LEU A 596 0.11 -12.55 -19.30
N ILE A 597 1.34 -12.98 -19.55
CA ILE A 597 2.00 -14.04 -18.78
C ILE A 597 2.92 -13.37 -17.77
N PHE A 598 2.85 -13.79 -16.51
CA PHE A 598 3.70 -13.29 -15.45
C PHE A 598 5.12 -13.85 -15.62
N LEU A 599 6.02 -12.96 -16.05
CA LEU A 599 7.42 -13.23 -16.31
C LEU A 599 8.25 -12.31 -15.41
N PRO A 600 8.54 -12.72 -14.16
CA PRO A 600 9.22 -11.87 -13.19
C PRO A 600 10.52 -11.26 -13.72
N ASP A 601 10.73 -9.95 -13.51
CA ASP A 601 11.98 -9.25 -13.86
C ASP A 601 12.94 -9.27 -12.68
N TRP A 602 14.07 -9.99 -12.83
CA TRP A 602 15.09 -10.18 -11.80
C TRP A 602 15.74 -8.88 -11.31
N ARG A 603 15.67 -7.81 -12.10
CA ARG A 603 16.21 -6.50 -11.73
C ARG A 603 15.32 -5.78 -10.72
N THR A 604 14.06 -6.18 -10.61
CA THR A 604 13.06 -5.56 -9.73
C THR A 604 12.52 -6.58 -8.74
N GLU A 605 11.36 -6.32 -8.14
CA GLU A 605 10.80 -7.17 -7.09
C GLU A 605 10.28 -8.52 -7.58
N GLY A 606 9.82 -8.63 -8.83
CA GLY A 606 9.48 -9.92 -9.43
C GLY A 606 8.22 -10.61 -8.88
N PHE A 607 7.35 -9.87 -8.17
CA PHE A 607 6.11 -10.44 -7.62
C PHE A 607 4.91 -9.50 -7.69
N ARG A 608 5.07 -8.24 -8.10
CA ARG A 608 3.98 -7.25 -8.09
C ARG A 608 3.23 -7.25 -9.42
N TRP A 609 1.90 -7.28 -9.33
CA TRP A 609 1.00 -7.10 -10.46
C TRP A 609 1.13 -5.73 -11.10
N ASP A 610 1.27 -4.69 -10.27
CA ASP A 610 1.29 -3.29 -10.70
C ASP A 610 2.66 -2.82 -11.23
N ASN A 611 3.63 -3.72 -11.40
CA ASN A 611 4.87 -3.47 -12.13
C ASN A 611 4.80 -4.12 -13.51
N ARG A 612 4.71 -3.28 -14.55
CA ARG A 612 4.60 -3.71 -15.95
C ARG A 612 5.75 -4.61 -16.42
N ARG A 613 6.93 -4.53 -15.79
CA ARG A 613 8.11 -5.32 -16.17
C ARG A 613 7.98 -6.80 -15.83
N ASN A 614 7.07 -7.16 -14.93
CA ASN A 614 6.80 -8.56 -14.59
C ASN A 614 5.83 -9.24 -15.58
N TRP A 615 5.48 -8.60 -16.69
CA TRP A 615 4.51 -9.10 -17.66
C TRP A 615 5.12 -9.20 -19.05
N SER A 616 4.75 -10.26 -19.79
CA SER A 616 5.29 -10.59 -21.12
C SER A 616 5.22 -9.47 -22.17
N LEU A 617 4.27 -8.54 -22.02
CA LEU A 617 4.06 -7.41 -22.95
C LEU A 617 4.56 -6.07 -22.42
N PHE A 618 5.21 -6.03 -21.26
CA PHE A 618 5.59 -4.79 -20.58
C PHE A 618 4.41 -3.84 -20.33
N ASP A 619 3.20 -4.40 -20.17
CA ASP A 619 1.96 -3.68 -19.86
C ASP A 619 1.25 -4.34 -18.67
N LEU A 620 0.35 -3.61 -18.01
CA LEU A 620 -0.41 -4.11 -16.88
C LEU A 620 -1.63 -4.90 -17.36
N PRO A 621 -1.92 -6.09 -16.78
CA PRO A 621 -3.18 -6.76 -17.06
C PRO A 621 -4.36 -6.02 -16.45
N GLY A 622 -5.50 -6.05 -17.16
CA GLY A 622 -6.72 -5.38 -16.76
C GLY A 622 -6.80 -3.91 -17.20
N THR A 623 -5.83 -3.45 -18.01
CA THR A 623 -5.99 -2.21 -18.80
C THR A 623 -7.05 -2.38 -19.88
N HIS A 624 -7.35 -3.62 -20.28
CA HIS A 624 -8.50 -3.98 -21.08
C HIS A 624 -9.30 -5.10 -20.39
N VAL A 625 -10.62 -4.92 -20.24
CA VAL A 625 -11.48 -5.87 -19.49
C VAL A 625 -11.42 -7.31 -20.02
N ALA A 626 -11.20 -7.46 -21.33
CA ALA A 626 -11.13 -8.78 -21.98
C ALA A 626 -9.71 -9.41 -21.99
N ASP A 627 -8.79 -8.92 -21.15
CA ASP A 627 -7.47 -9.53 -20.98
C ASP A 627 -7.54 -10.90 -20.30
N SER A 628 -6.68 -11.83 -20.73
CA SER A 628 -6.43 -13.08 -20.02
C SER A 628 -5.10 -12.99 -19.29
N VAL A 629 -5.04 -13.54 -18.09
CA VAL A 629 -3.86 -13.51 -17.21
C VAL A 629 -3.39 -14.92 -16.93
N ASP A 630 -2.07 -15.14 -17.02
CA ASP A 630 -1.40 -16.38 -16.63
C ASP A 630 -0.32 -16.06 -15.61
N LEU A 631 -0.45 -16.60 -14.39
CA LEU A 631 0.54 -16.42 -13.32
C LEU A 631 1.80 -17.27 -13.57
N ASP A 632 1.73 -18.21 -14.50
CA ASP A 632 2.81 -19.12 -14.89
C ASP A 632 3.43 -19.86 -13.70
N GLY A 633 2.61 -20.20 -12.69
CA GLY A 633 3.04 -20.89 -11.47
C GLY A 633 3.68 -20.00 -10.40
N ASN A 634 3.78 -18.69 -10.64
CA ASN A 634 4.43 -17.75 -9.73
C ASN A 634 3.49 -17.27 -8.62
N PHE A 635 4.10 -16.74 -7.55
CA PHE A 635 3.40 -15.91 -6.58
C PHE A 635 3.27 -14.50 -7.14
N VAL A 636 2.05 -13.98 -7.20
CA VAL A 636 1.75 -12.64 -7.73
C VAL A 636 0.90 -11.88 -6.73
N ARG A 637 1.33 -10.68 -6.37
CA ARG A 637 0.61 -9.77 -5.48
C ARG A 637 -0.16 -8.74 -6.29
N PHE A 638 -1.47 -8.76 -6.15
CA PHE A 638 -2.36 -7.71 -6.65
C PHE A 638 -2.53 -6.61 -5.60
N GLY A 639 -2.46 -5.35 -6.06
CA GLY A 639 -2.59 -4.18 -5.21
C GLY A 639 -2.64 -2.88 -6.00
N THR A 640 -3.14 -1.81 -5.38
CA THR A 640 -3.15 -0.42 -5.91
C THR A 640 -3.92 -0.19 -7.21
N LEU A 641 -4.81 -1.13 -7.59
CA LEU A 641 -5.55 -1.09 -8.86
C LEU A 641 -7.02 -1.46 -8.65
N THR A 642 -7.89 -0.92 -9.52
CA THR A 642 -9.20 -1.51 -9.79
C THR A 642 -9.18 -2.03 -11.22
N ALA A 643 -9.30 -3.34 -11.38
CA ALA A 643 -9.09 -4.02 -12.65
C ALA A 643 -10.14 -5.12 -12.87
N SER A 644 -10.42 -5.38 -14.15
CA SER A 644 -11.22 -6.51 -14.58
C SER A 644 -10.47 -7.28 -15.67
N ILE A 645 -10.54 -8.60 -15.63
CA ILE A 645 -9.91 -9.51 -16.60
C ILE A 645 -10.93 -10.54 -17.08
N ALA A 646 -10.80 -11.01 -18.32
CA ALA A 646 -11.63 -12.08 -18.87
C ALA A 646 -11.34 -13.43 -18.23
N ALA A 647 -10.07 -13.75 -17.94
CA ALA A 647 -9.70 -15.06 -17.43
C ALA A 647 -8.42 -15.03 -16.58
N LEU A 648 -8.34 -15.92 -15.59
CA LEU A 648 -7.17 -16.20 -14.77
C LEU A 648 -6.74 -17.67 -14.90
N THR A 649 -5.49 -17.88 -15.29
CA THR A 649 -4.76 -19.15 -15.24
C THR A 649 -3.69 -19.07 -14.15
N SER A 650 -3.67 -20.01 -13.21
CA SER A 650 -2.74 -20.03 -12.10
C SER A 650 -1.48 -20.86 -12.37
N LYS A 651 -1.64 -22.04 -12.97
CA LYS A 651 -0.62 -23.11 -13.10
C LYS A 651 0.05 -23.48 -11.77
N GLY A 652 -0.74 -23.51 -10.68
CA GLY A 652 -0.24 -23.76 -9.32
C GLY A 652 0.47 -22.54 -8.68
N GLY A 653 0.31 -21.36 -9.28
CA GLY A 653 0.68 -20.08 -8.69
C GLY A 653 -0.24 -19.68 -7.54
N ILE A 654 0.10 -18.56 -6.91
CA ILE A 654 -0.70 -17.97 -5.82
C ILE A 654 -0.99 -16.52 -6.18
N LEU A 655 -2.26 -16.14 -6.16
CA LEU A 655 -2.69 -14.75 -6.25
C LEU A 655 -2.91 -14.18 -4.84
N ASP A 656 -2.10 -13.21 -4.43
CA ASP A 656 -2.22 -12.51 -3.15
C ASP A 656 -2.84 -11.12 -3.37
N VAL A 657 -4.13 -10.99 -3.11
CA VAL A 657 -4.91 -9.74 -3.25
C VAL A 657 -4.84 -8.97 -1.95
N THR A 658 -4.05 -7.90 -1.93
CA THR A 658 -3.75 -7.13 -0.71
C THR A 658 -4.40 -5.76 -0.68
N SER A 659 -4.79 -5.21 -1.84
CA SER A 659 -5.47 -3.92 -1.91
C SER A 659 -6.13 -3.72 -3.27
N GLY A 660 -7.00 -2.72 -3.39
CA GLY A 660 -7.77 -2.48 -4.61
C GLY A 660 -8.81 -3.57 -4.87
N LYS A 661 -9.29 -3.66 -6.12
CA LYS A 661 -10.32 -4.61 -6.52
C LYS A 661 -9.99 -5.30 -7.84
N LEU A 662 -10.03 -6.63 -7.86
CA LEU A 662 -9.92 -7.45 -9.06
C LEU A 662 -11.24 -8.16 -9.35
N THR A 663 -11.78 -7.98 -10.55
CA THR A 663 -12.94 -8.75 -11.05
C THR A 663 -12.47 -9.76 -12.10
N VAL A 664 -12.75 -11.04 -11.88
CA VAL A 664 -12.32 -12.12 -12.77
C VAL A 664 -13.52 -12.66 -13.55
N GLY A 665 -13.40 -12.77 -14.87
CA GLY A 665 -14.45 -13.29 -15.75
C GLY A 665 -14.53 -14.82 -15.81
N ALA A 666 -13.39 -15.51 -15.74
CA ALA A 666 -13.29 -16.96 -15.74
C ALA A 666 -12.04 -17.45 -14.97
N ILE A 667 -12.15 -18.61 -14.34
CA ILE A 667 -11.01 -19.35 -13.76
C ILE A 667 -10.77 -20.57 -14.64
N THR A 668 -9.56 -20.71 -15.21
CA THR A 668 -9.31 -21.73 -16.24
C THR A 668 -8.68 -23.02 -15.71
N ASP A 669 -8.09 -22.99 -14.52
CA ASP A 669 -7.49 -24.12 -13.82
C ASP A 669 -7.60 -23.95 -12.30
N ALA A 670 -7.08 -24.91 -11.53
CA ALA A 670 -7.11 -24.81 -10.07
C ALA A 670 -6.35 -23.56 -9.58
N ALA A 671 -6.99 -22.78 -8.71
CA ALA A 671 -6.46 -21.49 -8.27
C ALA A 671 -6.33 -21.40 -6.75
N ALA A 672 -5.18 -20.92 -6.28
CA ALA A 672 -4.93 -20.56 -4.89
C ALA A 672 -4.93 -19.03 -4.73
N ILE A 673 -5.80 -18.51 -3.88
CA ILE A 673 -6.06 -17.08 -3.72
C ILE A 673 -5.97 -16.71 -2.24
N ARG A 674 -5.25 -15.62 -1.95
CA ARG A 674 -5.19 -15.01 -0.63
C ARG A 674 -5.81 -13.62 -0.69
N VAL A 675 -6.65 -13.26 0.27
CA VAL A 675 -7.27 -11.94 0.37
C VAL A 675 -6.99 -11.36 1.75
N ARG A 676 -6.31 -10.21 1.79
CA ARG A 676 -5.81 -9.59 3.03
C ARG A 676 -5.88 -8.07 2.95
N GLU A 677 -5.70 -7.41 4.09
CA GLU A 677 -5.78 -5.95 4.26
C GLU A 677 -7.06 -5.39 3.61
N SER A 678 -6.97 -4.44 2.67
CA SER A 678 -8.12 -3.87 1.95
C SER A 678 -8.38 -4.49 0.58
N GLY A 679 -7.81 -5.68 0.31
CA GLY A 679 -7.96 -6.40 -0.96
C GLY A 679 -9.39 -6.83 -1.23
N GLN A 680 -9.83 -6.71 -2.49
CA GLN A 680 -11.14 -7.15 -2.93
C GLN A 680 -11.04 -8.00 -4.18
N ILE A 681 -11.73 -9.14 -4.21
CA ILE A 681 -11.81 -10.00 -5.39
C ILE A 681 -13.26 -10.43 -5.67
N VAL A 682 -13.64 -10.40 -6.95
CA VAL A 682 -14.89 -10.97 -7.45
C VAL A 682 -14.56 -12.18 -8.32
N ILE A 683 -15.03 -13.34 -7.91
CA ILE A 683 -14.80 -14.64 -8.53
C ILE A 683 -16.09 -15.07 -9.25
N PRO A 684 -16.01 -15.50 -10.52
CA PRO A 684 -17.17 -15.88 -11.32
C PRO A 684 -17.65 -17.30 -10.96
N ALA A 685 -18.67 -17.80 -11.67
CA ALA A 685 -18.98 -19.22 -11.63
C ALA A 685 -17.79 -20.05 -12.16
N THR A 686 -17.47 -21.16 -11.51
CA THR A 686 -16.39 -22.06 -11.95
C THR A 686 -16.58 -23.50 -11.46
N THR A 687 -16.12 -24.44 -12.28
CA THR A 687 -15.97 -25.86 -11.92
C THR A 687 -14.53 -26.21 -11.52
N GLN A 688 -13.60 -25.26 -11.62
CA GLN A 688 -12.21 -25.47 -11.23
C GLN A 688 -12.07 -25.44 -9.70
N PRO A 689 -11.14 -26.22 -9.12
CA PRO A 689 -10.87 -26.16 -7.69
C PRO A 689 -10.40 -24.77 -7.26
N LEU A 690 -11.01 -24.24 -6.20
CA LEU A 690 -10.61 -23.00 -5.56
C LEU A 690 -10.10 -23.27 -4.15
N ASP A 691 -8.90 -22.78 -3.85
CA ASP A 691 -8.33 -22.72 -2.50
C ASP A 691 -8.19 -21.25 -2.10
N ILE A 692 -9.01 -20.80 -1.16
CA ILE A 692 -9.11 -19.39 -0.76
C ILE A 692 -8.79 -19.25 0.72
N ALA A 693 -7.82 -18.40 1.04
CA ALA A 693 -7.56 -17.93 2.40
C ALA A 693 -7.88 -16.43 2.50
N ALA A 694 -8.88 -16.08 3.30
CA ALA A 694 -9.30 -14.70 3.52
C ALA A 694 -9.04 -14.27 4.97
N ASP A 695 -8.11 -13.32 5.14
CA ASP A 695 -7.71 -12.78 6.46
C ASP A 695 -8.32 -11.40 6.73
N SER A 696 -8.61 -10.63 5.67
CA SER A 696 -9.30 -9.34 5.71
C SER A 696 -9.86 -9.02 4.30
N GLY A 697 -10.46 -7.84 4.12
CA GLY A 697 -10.99 -7.40 2.83
C GLY A 697 -12.25 -8.15 2.39
N LEU A 698 -12.54 -8.12 1.08
CA LEU A 698 -13.77 -8.69 0.50
C LEU A 698 -13.46 -9.80 -0.50
N THR A 699 -14.03 -10.98 -0.30
CA THR A 699 -14.10 -12.05 -1.31
C THR A 699 -15.56 -12.25 -1.72
N GLN A 700 -15.87 -11.97 -2.98
CA GLN A 700 -17.21 -12.18 -3.52
C GLN A 700 -17.20 -13.32 -4.53
N ILE A 701 -17.87 -14.42 -4.21
CA ILE A 701 -18.19 -15.48 -5.16
C ILE A 701 -19.51 -15.07 -5.85
N ALA A 702 -19.44 -14.61 -7.09
CA ALA A 702 -20.57 -14.05 -7.82
C ALA A 702 -21.40 -15.11 -8.58
N GLY A 703 -20.94 -16.37 -8.63
CA GLY A 703 -21.59 -17.44 -9.38
C GLY A 703 -21.50 -18.79 -8.68
N VAL A 704 -21.86 -19.85 -9.41
CA VAL A 704 -21.84 -21.22 -8.90
C VAL A 704 -20.41 -21.74 -8.79
N VAL A 705 -20.02 -22.27 -7.63
CA VAL A 705 -18.70 -22.90 -7.40
C VAL A 705 -18.88 -24.33 -6.92
N ALA A 706 -18.32 -25.30 -7.65
CA ALA A 706 -18.51 -26.73 -7.39
C ALA A 706 -17.42 -27.37 -6.50
N ASP A 707 -16.25 -26.75 -6.37
CA ASP A 707 -15.09 -27.30 -5.65
C ASP A 707 -14.38 -26.18 -4.87
N LEU A 708 -14.88 -25.91 -3.67
CA LEU A 708 -14.40 -24.84 -2.78
C LEU A 708 -13.68 -25.41 -1.56
N ASP A 709 -12.46 -24.93 -1.33
CA ASP A 709 -11.72 -24.97 -0.08
C ASP A 709 -11.53 -23.53 0.41
N LEU A 710 -12.01 -23.21 1.60
CA LEU A 710 -12.11 -21.84 2.09
C LEU A 710 -11.72 -21.75 3.56
N GLU A 711 -10.73 -20.93 3.87
CA GLU A 711 -10.39 -20.52 5.23
C GLU A 711 -10.67 -19.03 5.42
N VAL A 712 -11.47 -18.70 6.44
CA VAL A 712 -11.86 -17.32 6.75
C VAL A 712 -11.51 -16.98 8.19
N ARG A 713 -10.77 -15.89 8.38
CA ARG A 713 -10.36 -15.38 9.69
C ARG A 713 -10.21 -13.86 9.68
N GLY A 714 -9.80 -13.29 10.82
CA GLY A 714 -9.55 -11.85 10.94
C GLY A 714 -10.81 -11.01 10.68
N HIS A 715 -10.68 -9.97 9.84
CA HIS A 715 -11.74 -9.05 9.44
C HIS A 715 -12.33 -9.39 8.06
N ALA A 716 -12.06 -10.59 7.54
CA ALA A 716 -12.49 -10.97 6.21
C ALA A 716 -14.02 -10.97 6.07
N GLU A 717 -14.48 -10.43 4.95
CA GLU A 717 -15.87 -10.52 4.50
C GLU A 717 -15.94 -11.42 3.26
N VAL A 718 -16.69 -12.52 3.37
CA VAL A 718 -16.87 -13.49 2.29
C VAL A 718 -18.34 -13.60 1.93
N LEU A 719 -18.66 -13.17 0.73
CA LEU A 719 -19.96 -13.38 0.09
C LEU A 719 -19.92 -14.68 -0.71
N LEU A 720 -20.65 -15.67 -0.21
CA LEU A 720 -20.89 -16.92 -0.90
C LEU A 720 -21.88 -16.68 -2.05
N GLY A 721 -21.63 -17.36 -3.17
CA GLY A 721 -22.46 -17.26 -4.36
C GLY A 721 -23.83 -17.91 -4.21
N PRO A 722 -24.64 -17.90 -5.29
CA PRO A 722 -25.96 -18.52 -5.30
C PRO A 722 -25.88 -20.02 -4.99
N ASP A 723 -24.87 -20.72 -5.50
CA ASP A 723 -24.60 -22.12 -5.14
C ASP A 723 -23.10 -22.34 -4.92
N CYS A 724 -22.72 -22.82 -3.74
CA CYS A 724 -21.33 -23.19 -3.43
C CYS A 724 -21.28 -24.63 -2.91
N THR A 725 -20.26 -25.38 -3.29
CA THR A 725 -20.05 -26.76 -2.83
C THR A 725 -18.66 -26.91 -2.22
N VAL A 726 -18.61 -27.44 -0.99
CA VAL A 726 -17.40 -27.89 -0.31
C VAL A 726 -17.36 -29.43 -0.45
N PRO A 727 -16.62 -29.99 -1.42
CA PRO A 727 -16.65 -31.42 -1.69
C PRO A 727 -15.90 -32.22 -0.61
N ALA A 728 -16.04 -33.55 -0.67
CA ALA A 728 -15.30 -34.45 0.21
C ALA A 728 -13.79 -34.21 0.10
N GLY A 729 -13.11 -34.13 1.25
CA GLY A 729 -11.67 -33.81 1.32
C GLY A 729 -11.34 -32.31 1.35
N LYS A 730 -12.33 -31.43 1.20
CA LYS A 730 -12.20 -29.96 1.31
C LYS A 730 -12.86 -29.41 2.57
N SER A 731 -12.59 -28.15 2.87
CA SER A 731 -13.07 -27.50 4.09
C SER A 731 -13.63 -26.10 3.85
N LEU A 732 -14.64 -25.73 4.64
CA LEU A 732 -14.95 -24.34 4.94
C LEU A 732 -14.65 -24.13 6.42
N VAL A 733 -13.66 -23.28 6.71
CA VAL A 733 -13.18 -22.98 8.05
C VAL A 733 -13.53 -21.54 8.40
N ILE A 734 -14.20 -21.34 9.53
CA ILE A 734 -14.44 -20.01 10.11
C ILE A 734 -13.70 -19.94 11.44
N SER A 735 -12.70 -19.07 11.51
CA SER A 735 -11.82 -18.92 12.67
C SER A 735 -11.92 -17.52 13.27
N GLY A 736 -12.38 -17.44 14.51
CA GLY A 736 -12.49 -16.17 15.23
C GLY A 736 -13.90 -15.58 15.32
N GLN A 737 -14.02 -14.45 16.02
CA GLN A 737 -15.31 -13.78 16.33
C GLN A 737 -15.69 -12.65 15.35
N ARG A 738 -14.76 -12.26 14.46
CA ARG A 738 -14.86 -11.08 13.61
C ARG A 738 -15.15 -11.32 12.13
N PRO A 739 -14.82 -12.49 11.52
CA PRO A 739 -15.14 -12.72 10.12
C PRO A 739 -16.64 -12.61 9.83
N LEU A 740 -16.97 -12.25 8.60
CA LEU A 740 -18.33 -12.34 8.08
C LEU A 740 -18.35 -13.31 6.91
N VAL A 741 -19.17 -14.35 7.03
CA VAL A 741 -19.30 -15.36 5.99
C VAL A 741 -20.77 -15.64 5.75
N GLY A 742 -21.20 -15.56 4.50
CA GLY A 742 -22.55 -15.90 4.08
C GLY A 742 -23.02 -15.06 2.91
N TRP A 743 -24.18 -14.40 3.01
CA TRP A 743 -24.87 -13.85 1.84
C TRP A 743 -25.38 -12.42 2.02
N ASP A 744 -25.51 -11.72 0.89
CA ASP A 744 -26.11 -10.39 0.77
C ASP A 744 -27.13 -10.41 -0.40
N GLY A 745 -27.95 -9.37 -0.53
CA GLY A 745 -28.95 -9.23 -1.58
C GLY A 745 -30.25 -10.00 -1.32
N SER A 746 -30.87 -10.50 -2.39
CA SER A 746 -32.18 -11.17 -2.38
C SER A 746 -32.15 -12.51 -3.12
N GLY A 747 -33.24 -13.28 -3.03
CA GLY A 747 -33.38 -14.57 -3.73
C GLY A 747 -33.12 -15.78 -2.85
N ASN A 748 -32.69 -16.89 -3.45
CA ASN A 748 -32.35 -18.13 -2.76
C ASN A 748 -30.89 -18.50 -3.02
N ALA A 749 -30.24 -19.10 -2.03
CA ALA A 749 -28.88 -19.60 -2.18
C ALA A 749 -28.69 -20.95 -1.47
N ILE A 750 -27.72 -21.76 -1.93
CA ILE A 750 -27.40 -23.05 -1.34
C ILE A 750 -25.88 -23.18 -1.11
N LEU A 751 -25.51 -23.55 0.12
CA LEU A 751 -24.17 -24.08 0.42
C LEU A 751 -24.29 -25.58 0.66
N THR A 752 -23.72 -26.39 -0.24
CA THR A 752 -23.64 -27.85 -0.07
C THR A 752 -22.30 -28.21 0.56
N VAL A 753 -22.33 -28.86 1.72
CA VAL A 753 -21.14 -29.36 2.39
C VAL A 753 -21.14 -30.89 2.33
N ALA A 754 -20.17 -31.46 1.62
CA ALA A 754 -19.86 -32.89 1.61
C ALA A 754 -18.50 -33.19 2.28
N GLY A 755 -17.63 -32.18 2.40
CA GLY A 755 -16.38 -32.24 3.16
C GLY A 755 -16.56 -31.83 4.61
N THR A 756 -15.77 -30.84 5.04
CA THR A 756 -15.74 -30.36 6.43
C THR A 756 -16.28 -28.94 6.53
N LEU A 757 -17.15 -28.70 7.50
CA LEU A 757 -17.49 -27.36 7.99
C LEU A 757 -16.89 -27.21 9.39
N GLU A 758 -15.86 -26.40 9.51
CA GLU A 758 -15.09 -26.22 10.75
C GLU A 758 -15.33 -24.82 11.34
N PHE A 759 -15.60 -24.78 12.65
CA PHE A 759 -15.65 -23.57 13.45
C PHE A 759 -14.51 -23.61 14.47
N ARG A 760 -13.62 -22.63 14.42
CA ARG A 760 -12.54 -22.45 15.39
C ARG A 760 -12.87 -21.24 16.26
N ALA A 761 -12.97 -21.45 17.56
CA ALA A 761 -13.26 -20.37 18.48
C ALA A 761 -12.11 -19.35 18.48
N GLY A 762 -12.47 -18.07 18.38
CA GLY A 762 -11.60 -16.96 18.71
C GLY A 762 -11.71 -16.57 20.17
N MET A 763 -10.84 -15.65 20.56
CA MET A 763 -10.78 -15.13 21.92
C MET A 763 -10.59 -13.61 21.90
N MET A 764 -11.31 -12.91 22.78
CA MET A 764 -11.00 -11.52 23.11
C MET A 764 -10.24 -11.49 24.44
N LEU A 765 -8.99 -11.03 24.39
CA LEU A 765 -8.19 -10.80 25.59
C LEU A 765 -8.21 -9.33 25.95
N THR A 766 -8.34 -9.03 27.24
CA THR A 766 -7.95 -7.75 27.79
C THR A 766 -6.51 -7.86 28.26
N VAL A 767 -5.62 -6.98 27.78
CA VAL A 767 -4.18 -7.01 28.07
C VAL A 767 -3.71 -5.68 28.66
N SER A 768 -2.64 -5.70 29.44
CA SER A 768 -2.06 -4.49 30.04
C SER A 768 -1.59 -3.49 28.97
N SER A 769 -1.58 -2.20 29.31
CA SER A 769 -0.90 -1.20 28.48
C SER A 769 0.61 -1.44 28.50
N ALA A 770 1.24 -1.42 27.33
CA ALA A 770 2.69 -1.41 27.14
C ALA A 770 3.17 -0.05 26.55
N GLY A 771 2.28 0.93 26.47
CA GLY A 771 2.58 2.28 25.96
C GLY A 771 2.15 2.49 24.50
N SER A 772 2.71 3.51 23.85
CA SER A 772 2.35 3.91 22.46
C SER A 772 2.67 2.83 21.41
N LYS A 773 3.53 1.87 21.75
CA LYS A 773 3.98 0.81 20.84
C LYS A 773 2.92 -0.24 20.52
N GLN A 774 1.84 -0.30 21.30
CA GLN A 774 0.77 -1.25 21.01
C GLN A 774 -0.09 -0.84 19.79
N ALA A 775 0.00 0.42 19.36
CA ALA A 775 -0.66 0.92 18.16
C ALA A 775 -0.17 0.26 16.85
N TYR A 776 0.98 -0.41 16.87
CA TYR A 776 1.57 -1.10 15.71
C TYR A 776 1.18 -2.58 15.62
N ALA A 777 0.17 -3.02 16.38
CA ALA A 777 -0.25 -4.42 16.32
C ALA A 777 -0.71 -4.73 14.89
N VAL A 778 0.02 -5.61 14.20
CA VAL A 778 -0.27 -5.97 12.81
C VAL A 778 -1.17 -7.20 12.82
N THR A 779 -2.35 -7.08 12.24
CA THR A 779 -3.26 -8.22 12.06
C THR A 779 -2.57 -9.33 11.27
N GLY A 780 -2.86 -10.58 11.59
CA GLY A 780 -2.17 -11.76 11.04
C GLY A 780 -0.88 -12.17 11.76
N ASN A 781 -0.33 -11.36 12.67
CA ASN A 781 0.84 -11.75 13.45
C ASN A 781 0.49 -12.73 14.59
N ASP A 782 1.48 -13.54 14.98
CA ASP A 782 1.36 -14.42 16.14
C ASP A 782 1.30 -13.66 17.47
N VAL A 783 0.43 -14.13 18.36
CA VAL A 783 0.40 -13.83 19.79
C VAL A 783 0.77 -15.10 20.55
N VAL A 784 1.83 -15.03 21.34
CA VAL A 784 2.42 -16.21 21.99
C VAL A 784 2.50 -15.99 23.50
N GLY A 785 1.81 -16.81 24.28
CA GLY A 785 1.98 -16.88 25.74
C GLY A 785 2.88 -18.05 26.15
N THR A 786 2.73 -18.49 27.40
CA THR A 786 3.53 -19.61 27.93
C THR A 786 3.09 -20.92 27.31
N ASP A 787 1.78 -21.18 27.34
CA ASP A 787 1.14 -22.43 26.88
C ASP A 787 0.03 -22.16 25.85
N PHE A 788 -0.03 -20.95 25.27
CA PHE A 788 -0.97 -20.63 24.21
C PHE A 788 -0.29 -19.92 23.02
N ARG A 789 -0.84 -20.16 21.83
CA ARG A 789 -0.50 -19.44 20.59
C ARG A 789 -1.77 -19.12 19.82
N ALA A 790 -1.83 -17.93 19.25
CA ALA A 790 -2.96 -17.47 18.44
C ALA A 790 -2.48 -16.50 17.36
N THR A 791 -3.37 -16.15 16.44
CA THR A 791 -3.17 -15.10 15.42
C THR A 791 -3.95 -13.86 15.82
N LEU A 792 -3.36 -12.66 15.72
CA LEU A 792 -4.04 -11.40 15.98
C LEU A 792 -5.03 -11.09 14.85
N ALA A 793 -6.32 -11.04 15.16
CA ALA A 793 -7.39 -10.67 14.25
C ALA A 793 -7.67 -9.16 14.25
N ASP A 794 -7.62 -8.52 15.42
CA ASP A 794 -7.85 -7.08 15.58
C ASP A 794 -7.27 -6.57 16.90
N TYR A 795 -7.07 -5.25 16.98
CA TYR A 795 -6.56 -4.56 18.14
C TYR A 795 -7.39 -3.30 18.45
N GLU A 796 -8.08 -3.33 19.59
CA GLU A 796 -8.86 -2.18 20.07
C GLU A 796 -8.17 -1.47 21.22
N GLU A 797 -7.95 -0.17 21.01
CA GLU A 797 -7.42 0.72 22.02
C GLU A 797 -8.54 1.27 22.89
N GLN A 798 -8.37 1.15 24.21
CA GLN A 798 -9.34 1.72 25.16
C GLN A 798 -8.93 3.15 25.56
N ALA A 799 -7.70 3.36 26.03
CA ALA A 799 -7.08 4.66 26.30
C ALA A 799 -5.60 4.49 26.67
N ALA A 800 -4.81 5.55 26.51
CA ALA A 800 -3.42 5.58 26.96
C ALA A 800 -3.32 5.24 28.46
N GLY A 801 -2.44 4.29 28.81
CA GLY A 801 -2.26 3.84 30.20
C GLY A 801 -3.39 2.96 30.75
N THR A 802 -4.27 2.45 29.90
CA THR A 802 -5.34 1.51 30.29
C THR A 802 -5.22 0.18 29.56
N ASN A 803 -5.96 -0.84 29.98
CA ASN A 803 -5.91 -2.14 29.31
C ASN A 803 -6.49 -2.07 27.90
N HIS A 804 -5.90 -2.81 26.96
CA HIS A 804 -6.33 -2.87 25.56
C HIS A 804 -7.02 -4.21 25.26
N ARG A 805 -7.68 -4.33 24.11
CA ARG A 805 -8.29 -5.59 23.69
C ARG A 805 -7.59 -6.17 22.47
N LEU A 806 -7.24 -7.44 22.56
CA LEU A 806 -6.76 -8.24 21.43
C LEU A 806 -7.88 -9.16 21.01
N TRP A 807 -8.23 -9.15 19.74
CA TRP A 807 -9.09 -10.17 19.14
C TRP A 807 -8.20 -11.20 18.47
N LEU A 808 -8.42 -12.46 18.79
CA LEU A 808 -7.55 -13.56 18.39
C LEU A 808 -8.34 -14.62 17.62
N CYS A 809 -7.72 -15.20 16.61
CA CYS A 809 -8.16 -16.39 15.88
C CYS A 809 -7.08 -17.48 15.92
N ASP A 810 -7.39 -18.66 15.40
CA ASP A 810 -6.48 -19.82 15.36
C ASP A 810 -5.86 -20.14 16.73
N VAL A 811 -6.68 -20.00 17.78
CA VAL A 811 -6.22 -20.14 19.16
C VAL A 811 -5.91 -21.62 19.45
N THR A 812 -4.69 -21.84 19.93
CA THR A 812 -4.23 -23.11 20.51
C THR A 812 -3.81 -22.88 21.95
N GLY A 813 -4.23 -23.78 22.84
CA GLY A 813 -4.03 -23.61 24.29
C GLY A 813 -5.01 -22.62 24.93
N LEU A 814 -4.82 -22.35 26.22
CA LEU A 814 -5.62 -21.38 26.98
C LEU A 814 -4.69 -20.40 27.68
N PRO A 815 -4.89 -19.08 27.49
CA PRO A 815 -4.15 -18.10 28.23
C PRO A 815 -4.52 -18.11 29.71
N VAL A 816 -3.58 -17.70 30.57
CA VAL A 816 -3.78 -17.56 32.01
C VAL A 816 -3.71 -16.09 32.39
N VAL A 817 -4.67 -15.63 33.19
CA VAL A 817 -4.65 -14.25 33.73
C VAL A 817 -3.37 -14.04 34.55
N GLY A 818 -2.66 -12.95 34.26
CA GLY A 818 -1.38 -12.60 34.86
C GLY A 818 -0.17 -13.12 34.08
N GLU A 819 -0.35 -13.96 33.06
CA GLU A 819 0.79 -14.43 32.28
C GLU A 819 1.31 -13.34 31.31
N PRO A 820 2.62 -13.30 31.06
CA PRO A 820 3.17 -12.50 29.98
C PRO A 820 2.82 -13.16 28.64
N SER A 821 2.33 -12.35 27.71
CA SER A 821 2.17 -12.70 26.31
C SER A 821 3.06 -11.81 25.47
N VAL A 822 3.70 -12.42 24.49
CA VAL A 822 4.43 -11.76 23.43
C VAL A 822 3.44 -11.43 22.32
N LEU A 823 3.22 -10.13 22.13
CA LEU A 823 2.54 -9.63 20.95
C LEU A 823 3.63 -9.26 19.92
N GLY A 824 3.59 -9.93 18.77
CA GLY A 824 4.52 -9.64 17.69
C GLY A 824 4.20 -8.28 17.07
N PHE A 825 5.06 -7.29 17.32
CA PHE A 825 5.01 -6.01 16.63
C PHE A 825 6.07 -5.95 15.56
N SER A 826 5.70 -5.38 14.42
CA SER A 826 6.66 -5.01 13.40
C SER A 826 7.22 -3.63 13.76
N GLN A 827 8.29 -3.56 14.55
CA GLN A 827 9.01 -2.28 14.69
C GLN A 827 9.67 -1.90 13.36
N PRO A 828 9.70 -0.61 12.97
CA PRO A 828 10.28 -0.18 11.70
C PRO A 828 11.80 -0.31 11.54
N ALA A 829 12.44 -1.16 12.35
CA ALA A 829 13.86 -1.51 12.31
C ALA A 829 14.11 -3.05 12.38
N GLU A 830 13.22 -3.84 11.76
CA GLU A 830 13.39 -5.28 11.42
C GLU A 830 13.57 -6.31 12.52
N THR A 831 13.73 -5.92 13.77
CA THR A 831 13.41 -6.86 14.84
C THR A 831 11.89 -6.90 14.95
N ARG A 832 11.30 -8.09 14.78
CA ARG A 832 10.06 -8.41 15.50
C ARG A 832 10.39 -8.08 16.96
N VAL A 833 9.95 -6.92 17.41
CA VAL A 833 10.13 -6.57 18.81
C VAL A 833 8.89 -7.10 19.46
N ASP A 834 9.09 -8.26 20.05
CA ASP A 834 8.17 -8.86 20.97
C ASP A 834 7.95 -7.90 22.13
N GLU A 835 6.82 -7.21 22.14
CA GLU A 835 6.42 -6.46 23.31
C GLU A 835 5.65 -7.40 24.23
N LYS A 836 6.07 -7.40 25.49
CA LYS A 836 5.42 -8.20 26.50
C LYS A 836 4.22 -7.43 27.01
N VAL A 837 3.04 -7.96 26.74
CA VAL A 837 1.78 -7.53 27.35
C VAL A 837 1.38 -8.57 28.40
N THR A 838 0.71 -8.17 29.46
CA THR A 838 0.19 -9.13 30.46
C THR A 838 -1.28 -9.38 30.19
N VAL A 839 -1.70 -10.66 30.17
CA VAL A 839 -3.13 -11.00 30.07
C VAL A 839 -3.82 -10.56 31.35
N VAL A 840 -4.78 -9.64 31.25
CA VAL A 840 -5.57 -9.15 32.40
C VAL A 840 -6.88 -9.89 32.53
N ALA A 841 -7.54 -10.21 31.42
CA ALA A 841 -8.77 -11.00 31.42
C ALA A 841 -8.99 -11.71 30.09
N ILE A 842 -9.65 -12.86 30.14
CA ILE A 842 -10.30 -13.48 28.98
C ILE A 842 -11.71 -12.92 28.93
N ALA A 843 -11.95 -11.98 28.03
CA ALA A 843 -13.19 -11.20 28.03
C ALA A 843 -14.31 -11.86 27.22
N SER A 844 -13.97 -12.61 26.17
CA SER A 844 -14.92 -13.47 25.48
C SER A 844 -14.23 -14.64 24.78
N ARG A 845 -14.98 -15.72 24.55
CA ARG A 845 -14.66 -16.79 23.60
C ARG A 845 -15.88 -17.00 22.72
N GLY A 846 -15.68 -17.25 21.45
CA GLY A 846 -16.79 -17.41 20.51
C GLY A 846 -16.34 -17.56 19.08
N VAL A 847 -17.29 -17.66 18.16
CA VAL A 847 -17.03 -17.75 16.73
C VAL A 847 -18.09 -16.95 15.97
N ALA A 848 -17.75 -16.47 14.79
CA ALA A 848 -18.72 -15.88 13.88
C ALA A 848 -19.62 -16.99 13.27
N PRO A 849 -20.95 -16.79 13.23
CA PRO A 849 -21.86 -17.73 12.56
C PRO A 849 -21.86 -17.53 11.04
N LEU A 850 -22.37 -18.53 10.30
CA LEU A 850 -22.84 -18.31 8.92
C LEU A 850 -24.13 -17.47 8.96
N GLN A 851 -24.16 -16.37 8.20
CA GLN A 851 -25.22 -15.37 8.34
C GLN A 851 -25.49 -14.58 7.05
N ARG A 852 -26.59 -13.81 7.07
CA ARG A 852 -26.78 -12.72 6.12
C ARG A 852 -26.20 -11.44 6.70
N PHE A 853 -25.57 -10.62 5.88
CA PHE A 853 -25.02 -9.36 6.34
C PHE A 853 -24.96 -8.34 5.21
N ARG A 854 -25.03 -7.04 5.58
CA ARG A 854 -24.78 -5.93 4.67
C ARG A 854 -23.28 -5.83 4.41
N SER A 855 -22.87 -6.20 3.21
CA SER A 855 -21.45 -6.15 2.77
C SER A 855 -21.04 -4.80 2.19
N GLY A 856 -22.02 -3.94 1.90
CA GLY A 856 -21.79 -2.72 1.14
C GLY A 856 -21.49 -2.94 -0.36
N ALA A 857 -21.32 -4.19 -0.81
CA ALA A 857 -20.98 -4.55 -2.18
C ALA A 857 -22.20 -4.81 -3.07
N VAL A 858 -23.38 -5.01 -2.48
CA VAL A 858 -24.65 -5.18 -3.16
C VAL A 858 -25.50 -3.92 -3.02
N ASP A 859 -26.08 -3.47 -4.13
CA ASP A 859 -26.91 -2.26 -4.22
C ASP A 859 -26.25 -1.01 -3.61
N ASP A 860 -26.90 -0.36 -2.63
CA ASP A 860 -26.41 0.83 -1.94
C ASP A 860 -25.69 0.51 -0.62
N GLY A 861 -25.64 -0.76 -0.23
CA GLY A 861 -25.04 -1.21 1.03
C GLY A 861 -25.83 -0.88 2.29
N LEU A 862 -26.99 -0.24 2.18
CA LEU A 862 -27.79 0.22 3.31
C LEU A 862 -29.01 -0.66 3.55
N THR A 863 -29.50 -1.33 2.51
CA THR A 863 -30.66 -2.22 2.57
C THR A 863 -30.31 -3.54 3.26
N GLU A 864 -31.16 -4.00 4.19
CA GLU A 864 -30.96 -5.29 4.86
C GLU A 864 -31.18 -6.47 3.88
N PRO A 865 -30.31 -7.50 3.88
CA PRO A 865 -30.43 -8.62 2.96
C PRO A 865 -31.70 -9.44 3.20
N THR A 866 -32.32 -9.89 2.11
CA THR A 866 -33.55 -10.69 2.10
C THR A 866 -33.38 -12.08 1.50
N VAL A 867 -32.16 -12.43 1.08
CA VAL A 867 -31.81 -13.78 0.60
C VAL A 867 -32.24 -14.86 1.60
N ASN A 868 -32.70 -16.00 1.09
CA ASN A 868 -32.98 -17.21 1.85
C ASN A 868 -31.94 -18.28 1.50
N ALA A 869 -30.99 -18.51 2.39
CA ALA A 869 -29.90 -19.44 2.19
C ALA A 869 -30.18 -20.79 2.87
N THR A 870 -29.85 -21.89 2.19
CA THR A 870 -29.91 -23.24 2.74
C THR A 870 -28.50 -23.84 2.82
N VAL A 871 -28.08 -24.27 4.01
CA VAL A 871 -26.84 -25.03 4.20
C VAL A 871 -27.19 -26.51 4.26
N VAL A 872 -26.83 -27.26 3.21
CA VAL A 872 -27.08 -28.70 3.10
C VAL A 872 -25.85 -29.46 3.56
N LEU A 873 -25.95 -30.13 4.71
CA LEU A 873 -24.92 -31.02 5.24
C LEU A 873 -25.17 -32.43 4.69
N ARG A 874 -24.39 -32.86 3.70
CA ARG A 874 -24.57 -34.16 3.03
C ARG A 874 -24.18 -35.32 3.95
N ALA A 875 -24.65 -36.52 3.61
CA ALA A 875 -24.17 -37.76 4.20
C ALA A 875 -22.63 -37.84 4.08
N GLY A 876 -21.95 -38.10 5.20
CA GLY A 876 -20.49 -38.15 5.26
C GLY A 876 -19.78 -36.80 5.47
N ALA A 877 -20.51 -35.68 5.42
CA ALA A 877 -19.97 -34.39 5.82
C ALA A 877 -19.60 -34.39 7.31
N ARG A 878 -18.61 -33.59 7.69
CA ARG A 878 -18.12 -33.51 9.07
C ARG A 878 -18.27 -32.08 9.58
N ILE A 879 -18.94 -31.93 10.71
CA ILE A 879 -18.87 -30.70 11.49
C ILE A 879 -17.70 -30.83 12.46
N VAL A 880 -16.85 -29.80 12.54
CA VAL A 880 -15.72 -29.75 13.46
C VAL A 880 -15.80 -28.47 14.27
N THR A 881 -15.59 -28.58 15.57
CA THR A 881 -15.58 -27.45 16.50
C THR A 881 -14.34 -27.52 17.36
N THR A 882 -13.49 -26.49 17.29
CA THR A 882 -12.18 -26.49 17.97
C THR A 882 -12.05 -25.27 18.89
N GLY A 883 -11.52 -25.48 20.09
CA GLY A 883 -11.11 -24.38 20.97
C GLY A 883 -12.23 -23.66 21.71
N PHE A 884 -13.41 -24.26 21.91
CA PHE A 884 -14.51 -23.66 22.69
C PHE A 884 -14.36 -23.90 24.20
N GLY A 885 -14.92 -23.01 25.01
CA GLY A 885 -15.08 -23.19 26.47
C GLY A 885 -16.53 -23.51 26.83
N PRO A 886 -16.86 -23.74 28.11
CA PRO A 886 -18.22 -24.01 28.54
C PRO A 886 -19.20 -22.93 28.08
N GLY A 887 -20.36 -23.33 27.57
CA GLY A 887 -21.39 -22.40 27.10
C GLY A 887 -22.10 -22.84 25.83
N THR A 888 -23.00 -21.99 25.35
CA THR A 888 -23.79 -22.22 24.14
C THR A 888 -23.40 -21.21 23.07
N TYR A 889 -23.07 -21.70 21.88
CA TYR A 889 -22.57 -20.90 20.76
C TYR A 889 -23.46 -21.08 19.54
N ASP A 890 -23.82 -19.96 18.92
CA ASP A 890 -24.56 -19.93 17.66
C ASP A 890 -23.58 -20.14 16.49
N LEU A 891 -23.80 -21.21 15.71
CA LEU A 891 -23.01 -21.49 14.50
C LEU A 891 -23.74 -21.02 13.24
N GLY A 892 -25.00 -20.60 13.37
CA GLY A 892 -25.82 -20.03 12.31
C GLY A 892 -27.22 -20.65 12.20
N GLY A 893 -28.06 -19.94 11.45
CA GLY A 893 -29.38 -20.37 11.04
C GLY A 893 -30.50 -20.19 12.08
N GLY A 894 -31.68 -20.71 11.72
CA GLY A 894 -32.89 -20.64 12.55
C GLY A 894 -33.90 -19.59 12.06
N ALA A 895 -35.08 -19.59 12.69
CA ALA A 895 -36.19 -18.74 12.29
C ALA A 895 -35.81 -17.24 12.27
N GLY A 896 -36.14 -16.55 11.17
CA GLY A 896 -35.88 -15.12 10.99
C GLY A 896 -34.45 -14.74 10.59
N THR A 897 -33.50 -15.69 10.63
CA THR A 897 -32.10 -15.42 10.23
C THR A 897 -31.88 -15.43 8.72
N GLY A 898 -32.82 -16.01 7.96
CA GLY A 898 -32.72 -16.26 6.51
C GLY A 898 -31.64 -17.27 6.12
N VAL A 899 -31.06 -17.98 7.09
CA VAL A 899 -30.18 -19.13 6.87
C VAL A 899 -30.84 -20.36 7.51
N THR A 900 -30.89 -21.48 6.78
CA THR A 900 -31.48 -22.74 7.28
C THR A 900 -30.53 -23.90 7.04
N TYR A 901 -30.19 -24.63 8.10
CA TYR A 901 -29.41 -25.87 7.99
C TYR A 901 -30.33 -27.07 7.74
N VAL A 902 -29.90 -27.93 6.82
CA VAL A 902 -30.54 -29.21 6.50
C VAL A 902 -29.50 -30.31 6.63
N ASP A 903 -29.69 -31.19 7.61
CA ASP A 903 -28.84 -32.37 7.81
C ASP A 903 -29.38 -33.57 7.02
N GLN A 904 -28.54 -34.13 6.16
CA GLN A 904 -28.81 -35.34 5.36
C GLN A 904 -27.94 -36.53 5.80
N GLY A 905 -27.43 -36.53 7.03
CA GLY A 905 -26.60 -37.59 7.60
C GLY A 905 -25.14 -37.20 7.82
N ALA A 906 -24.89 -35.93 8.17
CA ALA A 906 -23.58 -35.45 8.55
C ALA A 906 -23.17 -35.97 9.94
N THR A 907 -21.86 -36.05 10.17
CA THR A 907 -21.31 -36.37 11.50
C THR A 907 -21.25 -35.10 12.32
N LEU A 908 -22.07 -35.03 13.37
CA LEU A 908 -22.07 -33.94 14.35
C LEU A 908 -21.19 -34.34 15.55
N PRO A 909 -20.24 -33.49 15.98
CA PRO A 909 -19.45 -33.76 17.17
C PRO A 909 -20.31 -33.58 18.44
N ALA A 910 -19.79 -34.06 19.57
CA ALA A 910 -20.47 -33.92 20.86
C ALA A 910 -20.81 -32.45 21.16
N GLY A 911 -22.01 -32.20 21.67
CA GLY A 911 -22.49 -30.85 21.98
C GLY A 911 -23.08 -30.09 20.80
N VAL A 912 -22.85 -30.52 19.55
CA VAL A 912 -23.48 -29.92 18.37
C VAL A 912 -24.87 -30.52 18.15
N SER A 913 -25.85 -29.65 17.97
CA SER A 913 -27.23 -30.02 17.65
C SER A 913 -27.81 -29.14 16.55
N LEU A 914 -28.68 -29.73 15.74
CA LEU A 914 -29.48 -29.03 14.73
C LEU A 914 -30.96 -29.07 15.16
N THR A 915 -31.53 -27.92 15.51
CA THR A 915 -32.94 -27.81 15.90
C THR A 915 -33.61 -26.69 15.11
N ALA A 916 -34.73 -26.98 14.45
CA ALA A 916 -35.50 -26.01 13.65
C ALA A 916 -34.63 -25.20 12.65
N GLY A 917 -33.69 -25.87 11.98
CA GLY A 917 -32.79 -25.24 11.01
C GLY A 917 -31.65 -24.40 11.59
N LYS A 918 -31.48 -24.41 12.92
CA LYS A 918 -30.40 -23.72 13.65
C LYS A 918 -29.33 -24.69 14.13
N LEU A 919 -28.07 -24.41 13.82
CA LEU A 919 -26.92 -25.19 14.28
C LEU A 919 -26.32 -24.54 15.54
N VAL A 920 -26.25 -25.29 16.63
CA VAL A 920 -25.80 -24.80 17.94
C VAL A 920 -24.79 -25.76 18.53
N LEU A 921 -23.73 -25.21 19.13
CA LEU A 921 -22.78 -25.95 19.96
C LEU A 921 -23.05 -25.66 21.44
N THR A 922 -23.11 -26.71 22.27
CA THR A 922 -23.11 -26.61 23.74
C THR A 922 -21.95 -27.42 24.31
N VAL A 923 -21.04 -26.76 25.03
CA VAL A 923 -19.84 -27.37 25.65
C VAL A 923 -19.97 -27.45 27.15
#